data_AF-A0A3C1QWI2-F1
#
_entry.id   AF-A0A3C1QWI2-F1
#
_cell.length_a   1.000
_cell.length_b   1.000
_cell.length_c   1.000
_cell.angle_alpha   90.00
_cell.angle_beta   90.00
_cell.angle_gamma   90.00
#
_symmetry.space_group_name_H-M   'P 1'
#
loop_
_entity.id
_entity.type
_entity.pdbx_description
1 polymer ?
#
loop_
_entity_poly.entity_id
_entity_poly.type
_entity_poly.pdbx_seq_one_letter_code
_entity_poly.pdbx_strand_id
1 'polypeptide(L)'
;MPVDSASTEPETERVAFVRNAPGSRRLYSDEPLLDRARCPIGSDSGAVVREVVDPMTVLTPSASRPISRRRSAMSLAAPLILLTLLTLAAVPPIGSLAAQDGGPNANVAEADRLLLPPAWRDVPLRDDLPSPSSFGGFEFGSRLWQHHELVAYFRMLDERSERASWEPYATSHQRRPLGHLTITAAANRERLDEIRAAHRGLTDPERSSAIEIDRLPAIVVAGYGVHGDEPSASHAAAVVAWFLCAAQDSRIDSWLDELVLRVDPCLNPDGFERFSSWSNEYAGANPSDEPWHREHRQGWPGGRTNAYWFDLNRDWMPLVHPESRGRLSEFRAWRPVLTLDFHEMGTDSTYFFQPGEPKRSHPRSPLGTRELTARLAEFHAAALDRMGTRYFTEERFDDFYPGKGSTYPDLSGAVGILFEQSSARGVRQTGTRGTRTLRSTVRNQVATSFSSFEGSVALRTELLENLRRSYREADQAARVDPLAAYAFAAPKDGGRLDRFAELLARHDIVSRRLIEATEVERMDGSRSTLPAGTLIVDARQRESRLLRAIFDRPTDFEENAFYDVSAWSLPLAFDLDQTELAAMPSDDRLGEALEWERPGVADGPAIAYVVSWSPAEAPAELVRLARAGIQVHAASEAFVTEIDGETRRFEPGALAVFPESDLETGNVDDATLRQVLAASPVLRWEGVRSGITSEGIDFGSGSWLPVPAPRIAVLIGDGVDRYAAGAVRHRLDLELGTAATLIDVGDLAGAARESWTAIVVAGGSPSIDAAGIAALEGWIERGGTLVVLGDACGWGAARNWFGLMPAPTASGTASNPERRPYAEADDDRALERIAGAIVASEIDLTHPIGWGLADPHVPVFRDHALMLARSASAYATPGVYDSEAVLAGYVSPRQRERFADAASIVVASRGRGRIVAIAEQPVYRGFFHGSARLFDNAVLFGPLIENR
;
A
#
# COMPACT_ATOMS: atom_id res chain seq x y z
N MET A 1 4.58 -74.42 -7.62
CA MET A 1 4.02 -75.18 -6.47
C MET A 1 4.86 -76.43 -6.27
N PRO A 2 4.96 -76.98 -5.05
CA PRO A 2 4.57 -76.43 -3.75
C PRO A 2 5.73 -76.53 -2.73
N VAL A 3 5.44 -76.47 -1.43
CA VAL A 3 6.21 -77.28 -0.45
C VAL A 3 6.07 -78.75 -0.88
N ASP A 4 7.15 -79.51 -0.79
CA ASP A 4 7.48 -80.63 -1.71
C ASP A 4 8.11 -80.17 -3.04
N SER A 5 9.18 -79.38 -2.95
CA SER A 5 10.50 -79.85 -3.42
C SER A 5 11.66 -79.04 -2.80
N ALA A 6 12.80 -79.70 -2.60
CA ALA A 6 14.20 -79.20 -2.50
C ALA A 6 14.43 -77.68 -2.21
N SER A 7 15.03 -77.28 -1.07
CA SER A 7 16.48 -77.34 -0.76
C SER A 7 17.37 -76.52 -1.73
N THR A 8 18.36 -75.72 -1.33
CA THR A 8 19.21 -75.75 -0.12
C THR A 8 19.66 -74.34 0.33
N GLU A 9 19.87 -74.16 1.64
CA GLU A 9 20.78 -73.15 2.21
C GLU A 9 22.26 -73.50 1.83
N PRO A 10 23.24 -72.58 1.87
CA PRO A 10 23.77 -72.13 3.17
C PRO A 10 24.31 -70.67 3.23
N GLU A 11 24.49 -70.17 4.46
CA GLU A 11 25.69 -69.44 5.00
C GLU A 11 26.37 -68.31 4.18
N THR A 12 26.91 -67.21 4.73
CA THR A 12 27.18 -66.67 6.09
C THR A 12 27.54 -65.17 5.96
N GLU A 13 27.86 -64.32 6.94
CA GLU A 13 28.07 -64.32 8.41
C GLU A 13 27.64 -62.90 8.89
N ARG A 14 26.75 -62.68 9.88
CA ARG A 14 26.92 -62.69 11.36
C ARG A 14 27.10 -61.32 12.05
N VAL A 15 26.54 -61.25 13.26
CA VAL A 15 26.86 -60.38 14.42
C VAL A 15 26.40 -58.91 14.36
N ALA A 16 25.37 -58.64 15.18
CA ALA A 16 24.91 -57.32 15.61
C ALA A 16 25.87 -56.65 16.63
N PHE A 17 25.53 -55.45 17.12
CA PHE A 17 25.19 -55.28 18.56
C PHE A 17 24.53 -53.91 18.90
N VAL A 18 23.45 -53.99 19.71
CA VAL A 18 22.97 -53.01 20.70
C VAL A 18 22.40 -51.63 20.30
N ARG A 19 21.41 -51.22 21.11
CA ARG A 19 20.61 -49.99 21.11
C ARG A 19 21.42 -48.71 21.38
N ASN A 20 20.94 -47.58 20.86
CA ASN A 20 20.65 -46.39 21.67
C ASN A 20 19.67 -45.45 20.93
N ALA A 21 19.06 -44.50 21.65
CA ALA A 21 18.02 -43.61 21.12
C ALA A 21 18.54 -42.20 20.78
N PRO A 22 17.95 -41.55 19.77
CA PRO A 22 17.79 -40.11 19.70
C PRO A 22 16.30 -39.71 19.57
N GLY A 23 15.88 -38.45 19.75
CA GLY A 23 16.66 -37.27 20.12
C GLY A 23 16.39 -36.06 19.21
N SER A 24 15.91 -34.95 19.80
CA SER A 24 15.71 -33.61 19.21
C SER A 24 14.76 -33.47 17.99
N ARG A 25 13.83 -32.51 18.11
CA ARG A 25 13.12 -31.90 16.97
C ARG A 25 14.10 -31.10 16.12
N ARG A 26 13.84 -30.93 14.82
CA ARG A 26 14.37 -29.79 14.05
C ARG A 26 13.33 -28.69 13.97
N LEU A 27 13.81 -27.45 14.11
CA LEU A 27 13.06 -26.24 13.77
C LEU A 27 13.14 -26.04 12.25
N TYR A 28 12.08 -25.49 11.64
CA TYR A 28 12.20 -24.83 10.35
C TYR A 28 12.72 -23.42 10.59
N SER A 29 13.72 -23.01 9.82
CA SER A 29 14.28 -21.66 9.80
C SER A 29 14.26 -21.16 8.36
N ASP A 30 13.33 -20.25 8.07
CA ASP A 30 13.19 -19.67 6.74
C ASP A 30 14.27 -18.61 6.52
N GLU A 31 15.29 -18.93 5.71
CA GLU A 31 16.19 -17.91 5.14
C GLU A 31 15.64 -17.41 3.80
N PRO A 32 15.51 -16.09 3.58
CA PRO A 32 15.06 -15.54 2.31
C PRO A 32 16.15 -15.67 1.22
N LEU A 33 15.75 -16.18 0.05
CA LEU A 33 16.63 -16.39 -1.11
C LEU A 33 17.25 -15.08 -1.64
N LEU A 34 18.51 -14.82 -1.30
CA LEU A 34 19.26 -13.61 -1.71
C LEU A 34 20.72 -13.86 -2.16
N ASP A 35 20.98 -14.84 -3.04
CA ASP A 35 22.09 -14.72 -4.01
C ASP A 35 21.88 -15.59 -5.26
N ARG A 36 21.92 -14.97 -6.46
CA ARG A 36 22.09 -15.65 -7.76
C ARG A 36 22.37 -14.70 -8.93
N ALA A 37 23.40 -13.85 -8.81
CA ALA A 37 23.87 -13.02 -9.92
C ALA A 37 25.41 -12.85 -9.98
N ARG A 38 26.15 -13.97 -9.98
CA ARG A 38 27.61 -13.97 -10.22
C ARG A 38 27.96 -14.73 -11.50
N CYS A 39 28.33 -13.98 -12.54
CA CYS A 39 28.88 -14.55 -13.78
C CYS A 39 30.37 -14.91 -13.57
N PRO A 40 30.81 -16.15 -13.85
CA PRO A 40 32.20 -16.56 -13.62
C PRO A 40 33.12 -16.13 -14.76
N ILE A 41 34.19 -15.39 -14.44
CA ILE A 41 35.31 -15.18 -15.37
C ILE A 41 36.24 -16.40 -15.27
N GLY A 42 36.32 -17.18 -16.35
CA GLY A 42 37.27 -18.27 -16.50
C GLY A 42 38.50 -17.86 -17.31
N SER A 43 39.70 -18.26 -16.87
CA SER A 43 40.97 -18.08 -17.58
C SER A 43 41.36 -19.36 -18.34
N ASP A 44 41.74 -19.25 -19.62
CA ASP A 44 43.14 -19.43 -20.06
C ASP A 44 43.32 -19.48 -21.58
N SER A 45 44.56 -19.21 -22.01
CA SER A 45 45.13 -19.34 -23.37
C SER A 45 44.60 -18.37 -24.47
N GLY A 46 45.43 -17.90 -25.42
CA GLY A 46 46.90 -17.98 -25.46
C GLY A 46 47.56 -17.89 -26.84
N ALA A 47 47.50 -16.73 -27.54
CA ALA A 47 48.28 -16.54 -28.78
C ALA A 47 48.74 -15.07 -29.04
N VAL A 48 50.06 -14.90 -29.06
CA VAL A 48 50.92 -13.84 -29.65
C VAL A 48 50.40 -13.41 -31.06
N VAL A 49 50.51 -12.16 -31.56
CA VAL A 49 51.71 -11.30 -31.77
C VAL A 49 51.36 -9.78 -31.82
N ARG A 50 52.30 -8.95 -31.31
CA ARG A 50 52.62 -7.50 -31.48
C ARG A 50 51.87 -6.65 -32.55
N GLU A 51 51.74 -5.30 -32.50
CA GLU A 51 52.65 -4.15 -32.17
C GLU A 51 51.80 -2.88 -31.79
N VAL A 52 52.22 -1.75 -31.16
CA VAL A 52 53.47 -1.24 -30.51
C VAL A 52 53.23 0.08 -29.72
N VAL A 53 53.99 0.32 -28.63
CA VAL A 53 54.26 1.63 -27.91
C VAL A 53 53.13 2.32 -27.08
N ASP A 54 53.59 3.12 -26.11
CA ASP A 54 52.96 3.68 -24.88
C ASP A 54 53.82 4.92 -24.41
N PRO A 55 53.52 5.78 -23.41
CA PRO A 55 52.29 6.35 -22.82
C PRO A 55 52.25 7.92 -22.73
N MET A 56 51.20 8.47 -22.07
CA MET A 56 51.11 9.76 -21.31
C MET A 56 51.19 11.14 -22.02
N THR A 57 50.24 12.05 -21.70
CA THR A 57 50.42 13.22 -20.76
C THR A 57 49.20 14.20 -20.79
N VAL A 58 49.02 14.99 -19.73
CA VAL A 58 47.95 15.98 -19.45
C VAL A 58 48.22 17.37 -20.09
N LEU A 59 47.19 18.19 -20.43
CA LEU A 59 47.06 19.63 -20.07
C LEU A 59 45.91 20.45 -20.76
N THR A 60 45.29 21.31 -19.94
CA THR A 60 44.53 22.58 -20.13
C THR A 60 44.17 23.17 -21.53
N PRO A 61 42.97 23.80 -21.68
CA PRO A 61 42.68 24.83 -22.68
C PRO A 61 42.94 26.29 -22.19
N SER A 62 43.11 27.24 -23.11
CA SER A 62 43.41 28.66 -22.81
C SER A 62 42.54 29.66 -23.61
N ALA A 63 42.26 30.79 -22.96
CA ALA A 63 41.36 31.89 -23.30
C ALA A 63 41.59 32.66 -24.64
N SER A 64 40.56 33.42 -25.04
CA SER A 64 40.72 34.67 -25.82
C SER A 64 39.68 35.75 -25.47
N ARG A 65 40.10 37.02 -25.53
CA ARG A 65 39.36 38.30 -25.34
C ARG A 65 39.70 39.20 -26.57
N PRO A 66 39.14 40.42 -26.86
CA PRO A 66 38.95 41.52 -25.89
C PRO A 66 37.93 42.68 -26.16
N ILE A 67 37.73 43.55 -25.14
CA ILE A 67 37.53 45.05 -25.19
C ILE A 67 36.31 45.60 -25.99
N SER A 68 35.37 46.37 -25.41
CA SER A 68 35.50 47.68 -24.70
C SER A 68 34.19 48.10 -23.94
N ARG A 69 34.02 49.19 -23.15
CA ARG A 69 34.91 50.28 -22.66
C ARG A 69 34.55 50.88 -21.26
N ARG A 70 34.14 52.17 -21.12
CA ARG A 70 33.94 52.99 -19.88
C ARG A 70 32.85 54.08 -20.09
N ARG A 71 32.18 54.69 -19.10
CA ARG A 71 32.63 55.49 -17.89
C ARG A 71 31.61 55.33 -16.73
N SER A 72 31.99 55.18 -15.44
CA SER A 72 32.56 56.12 -14.42
C SER A 72 31.52 57.12 -13.84
N ALA A 73 31.49 57.46 -12.53
CA ALA A 73 32.57 57.53 -11.51
C ALA A 73 32.09 57.16 -10.07
N MET A 74 32.93 56.58 -9.17
CA MET A 74 33.59 57.18 -7.96
C MET A 74 32.67 57.43 -6.74
N SER A 75 33.04 57.37 -5.44
CA SER A 75 34.25 57.06 -4.61
C SER A 75 33.81 57.15 -3.11
N LEU A 76 34.50 56.88 -1.97
CA LEU A 76 35.71 56.19 -1.41
C LEU A 76 35.56 56.36 0.16
N ALA A 77 36.14 55.64 1.15
CA ALA A 77 36.93 54.40 1.29
C ALA A 77 36.96 53.97 2.80
N ALA A 78 37.98 53.22 3.24
CA ALA A 78 38.33 52.84 4.65
C ALA A 78 39.85 53.17 4.89
N PRO A 79 40.67 52.63 5.84
CA PRO A 79 40.44 51.65 6.95
C PRO A 79 41.29 51.81 8.27
N LEU A 80 41.16 50.82 9.19
CA LEU A 80 42.21 50.19 10.08
C LEU A 80 42.76 50.83 11.40
N ILE A 81 43.04 49.92 12.36
CA ILE A 81 44.12 49.88 13.40
C ILE A 81 44.01 50.61 14.78
N LEU A 82 43.67 49.80 15.82
CA LEU A 82 44.48 49.39 17.01
C LEU A 82 44.72 50.29 18.27
N LEU A 83 44.53 49.65 19.44
CA LEU A 83 45.28 49.71 20.74
C LEU A 83 44.99 50.76 21.88
N THR A 84 44.51 50.21 23.02
CA THR A 84 44.90 50.46 24.45
C THR A 84 44.57 51.72 25.29
N LEU A 85 43.97 51.42 26.48
CA LEU A 85 44.39 51.75 27.89
C LEU A 85 43.60 52.76 28.78
N LEU A 86 43.49 52.34 30.06
CA LEU A 86 43.46 53.09 31.35
C LEU A 86 42.21 53.89 31.84
N THR A 87 41.37 53.19 32.63
CA THR A 87 40.88 53.57 34.00
C THR A 87 39.95 54.80 34.20
N LEU A 88 39.16 54.96 35.29
CA LEU A 88 39.00 54.23 36.58
C LEU A 88 37.54 54.35 37.13
N ALA A 89 37.22 53.60 38.20
CA ALA A 89 36.11 53.77 39.17
C ALA A 89 34.68 53.34 38.71
N ALA A 90 33.82 52.69 39.53
CA ALA A 90 33.98 52.15 40.90
C ALA A 90 33.14 50.87 41.13
N VAL A 91 33.54 50.06 42.12
CA VAL A 91 33.12 48.67 42.47
C VAL A 91 33.55 48.43 43.94
N PRO A 92 33.02 47.50 44.80
CA PRO A 92 31.86 46.56 44.78
C PRO A 92 30.90 46.92 45.97
N PRO A 93 30.30 46.02 46.81
CA PRO A 93 29.93 44.58 46.75
C PRO A 93 28.44 44.32 47.14
N ILE A 94 27.88 43.11 47.38
CA ILE A 94 28.31 41.69 47.34
C ILE A 94 27.20 40.89 46.61
N GLY A 95 27.48 39.74 45.98
CA GLY A 95 26.40 38.84 45.48
C GLY A 95 26.87 37.60 44.72
N SER A 96 27.66 36.73 45.33
CA SER A 96 28.16 35.51 44.67
C SER A 96 27.13 34.39 44.64
N LEU A 97 26.88 33.83 43.46
CA LEU A 97 26.38 32.46 43.25
C LEU A 97 27.15 31.88 42.06
N ALA A 98 27.64 30.65 42.21
CA ALA A 98 28.63 30.09 41.31
C ALA A 98 28.02 29.66 39.96
N ALA A 99 28.75 29.87 38.87
CA ALA A 99 28.56 29.08 37.67
C ALA A 99 28.95 27.62 38.02
N GLN A 100 28.10 26.67 37.67
CA GLN A 100 28.48 25.25 37.65
C GLN A 100 29.18 24.93 36.32
N ASP A 101 30.15 24.02 36.35
CA ASP A 101 30.93 23.60 35.18
C ASP A 101 30.12 22.67 34.24
N GLY A 102 29.03 23.21 33.68
CA GLY A 102 28.31 22.61 32.57
C GLY A 102 29.00 22.93 31.24
N GLY A 103 29.64 21.94 30.61
CA GLY A 103 30.05 22.05 29.22
C GLY A 103 28.83 22.28 28.30
N PRO A 104 29.02 22.74 27.05
CA PRO A 104 27.91 23.12 26.16
C PRO A 104 26.85 22.01 25.94
N ASN A 105 27.24 20.73 26.10
CA ASN A 105 26.33 19.59 25.98
C ASN A 105 25.38 19.42 27.19
N ALA A 106 25.71 19.97 28.37
CA ALA A 106 24.91 19.77 29.59
C ALA A 106 23.52 20.44 29.49
N ASN A 107 23.50 21.72 29.09
CA ASN A 107 22.25 22.46 28.80
C ASN A 107 21.40 21.79 27.72
N VAL A 108 22.04 21.03 26.81
CA VAL A 108 21.41 20.40 25.65
C VAL A 108 20.71 19.09 26.04
N ALA A 109 21.25 18.32 26.99
CA ALA A 109 20.55 17.17 27.57
C ALA A 109 19.38 17.57 28.48
N GLU A 110 19.51 18.68 29.22
CA GLU A 110 18.42 19.22 30.05
C GLU A 110 17.22 19.68 29.18
N ALA A 111 17.49 20.21 27.99
CA ALA A 111 16.46 20.58 27.02
C ALA A 111 15.59 19.40 26.55
N ASP A 112 16.09 18.15 26.58
CA ASP A 112 15.28 16.95 26.25
C ASP A 112 14.31 16.59 27.38
N ARG A 113 14.67 16.84 28.66
CA ARG A 113 13.77 16.59 29.80
C ARG A 113 12.47 17.39 29.71
N LEU A 114 12.47 18.55 29.03
CA LEU A 114 11.27 19.36 28.82
C LEU A 114 10.24 18.72 27.87
N LEU A 115 10.66 17.75 27.03
CA LEU A 115 9.78 16.95 26.18
C LEU A 115 9.01 15.89 26.98
N LEU A 116 9.51 15.52 28.16
CA LEU A 116 8.84 14.58 29.06
C LEU A 116 7.65 15.27 29.78
N PRO A 117 6.59 14.52 30.15
CA PRO A 117 5.56 15.03 31.05
C PRO A 117 6.15 15.38 32.44
N PRO A 118 5.59 16.37 33.17
CA PRO A 118 6.15 16.87 34.44
C PRO A 118 6.57 15.79 35.45
N ALA A 119 5.79 14.72 35.62
CA ALA A 119 6.03 13.63 36.57
C ALA A 119 7.27 12.74 36.28
N TRP A 120 7.98 13.01 35.19
CA TRP A 120 9.13 12.25 34.70
C TRP A 120 10.39 13.10 34.49
N ARG A 121 10.33 14.42 34.68
CA ARG A 121 11.45 15.34 34.37
C ARG A 121 12.62 15.24 35.33
N ASP A 122 12.31 15.02 36.60
CA ASP A 122 13.30 14.98 37.69
C ASP A 122 13.81 13.55 37.97
N VAL A 123 13.43 12.59 37.13
CA VAL A 123 13.88 11.19 37.23
C VAL A 123 15.39 11.10 36.98
N PRO A 124 16.15 10.33 37.78
CA PRO A 124 17.54 10.02 37.50
C PRO A 124 17.66 9.21 36.21
N LEU A 125 18.63 9.57 35.37
CA LEU A 125 18.94 8.90 34.11
C LEU A 125 20.38 8.39 34.18
N ARG A 126 20.68 7.28 33.48
CA ARG A 126 22.07 6.84 33.31
C ARG A 126 22.83 7.77 32.33
N ASP A 127 24.09 8.06 32.61
CA ASP A 127 24.90 9.05 31.86
C ASP A 127 25.56 8.48 30.58
N ASP A 128 25.58 7.15 30.40
CA ASP A 128 26.21 6.43 29.28
C ASP A 128 25.33 6.35 28.01
N LEU A 129 24.02 6.57 28.15
CA LEU A 129 23.07 6.69 27.03
C LEU A 129 22.86 8.16 26.66
N PRO A 130 23.43 8.66 25.55
CA PRO A 130 23.23 10.03 25.13
C PRO A 130 21.74 10.30 24.84
N SER A 131 21.25 11.46 25.27
CA SER A 131 19.91 11.96 24.91
C SER A 131 19.80 12.23 23.40
N PRO A 132 18.58 12.37 22.85
CA PRO A 132 18.40 12.66 21.42
C PRO A 132 19.17 13.92 20.98
N SER A 133 19.12 15.01 21.78
CA SER A 133 19.90 16.21 21.49
C SER A 133 21.42 15.98 21.60
N SER A 134 21.85 15.17 22.57
CA SER A 134 23.27 14.84 22.80
C SER A 134 23.86 13.96 21.70
N PHE A 135 23.06 13.07 21.11
CA PHE A 135 23.43 12.24 19.96
C PHE A 135 23.47 13.03 18.66
N GLY A 136 22.47 13.88 18.42
CA GLY A 136 22.41 14.72 17.20
C GLY A 136 23.43 15.86 17.20
N GLY A 137 23.79 16.39 18.38
CA GLY A 137 24.68 17.56 18.52
C GLY A 137 23.96 18.92 18.40
N PHE A 138 22.64 18.95 18.57
CA PHE A 138 21.77 20.13 18.49
C PHE A 138 20.50 19.91 19.32
N GLU A 139 19.77 20.97 19.67
CA GLU A 139 18.50 20.84 20.41
C GLU A 139 17.47 20.05 19.58
N PHE A 140 17.01 18.91 20.08
CA PHE A 140 16.15 17.96 19.38
C PHE A 140 14.82 18.62 18.99
N GLY A 141 14.47 18.56 17.71
CA GLY A 141 13.29 19.25 17.17
C GLY A 141 13.48 20.75 16.90
N SER A 142 14.72 21.29 16.96
CA SER A 142 15.08 22.57 16.32
C SER A 142 15.29 22.44 14.80
N ARG A 143 15.47 21.21 14.32
CA ARG A 143 15.30 20.75 12.93
C ARG A 143 14.62 19.38 12.94
N LEU A 144 14.22 18.86 11.78
CA LEU A 144 13.77 17.49 11.67
C LEU A 144 14.98 16.55 11.55
N TRP A 145 14.88 15.37 12.16
CA TRP A 145 15.75 14.23 11.89
C TRP A 145 15.40 13.59 10.54
N GLN A 146 16.42 13.13 9.83
CA GLN A 146 16.27 12.22 8.70
C GLN A 146 16.18 10.77 9.20
N HIS A 147 15.61 9.89 8.39
CA HIS A 147 15.33 8.49 8.73
C HIS A 147 16.59 7.73 9.17
N HIS A 148 17.73 8.00 8.51
CA HIS A 148 18.99 7.36 8.82
C HIS A 148 19.52 7.73 10.22
N GLU A 149 19.25 8.96 10.69
CA GLU A 149 19.63 9.43 12.04
C GLU A 149 18.78 8.73 13.10
N LEU A 150 17.48 8.61 12.84
CA LEU A 150 16.51 7.95 13.71
C LEU A 150 16.83 6.45 13.88
N VAL A 151 17.12 5.73 12.79
CA VAL A 151 17.53 4.31 12.86
C VAL A 151 18.91 4.16 13.52
N ALA A 152 19.86 5.08 13.27
CA ALA A 152 21.16 5.05 13.95
C ALA A 152 21.02 5.25 15.47
N TYR A 153 20.13 6.13 15.91
CA TYR A 153 19.82 6.31 17.33
C TYR A 153 19.21 5.06 17.96
N PHE A 154 18.26 4.42 17.27
CA PHE A 154 17.60 3.20 17.76
C PHE A 154 18.57 2.02 17.88
N ARG A 155 19.52 1.88 16.94
CA ARG A 155 20.62 0.91 17.05
C ARG A 155 21.59 1.22 18.18
N MET A 156 21.90 2.50 18.41
CA MET A 156 22.73 2.90 19.55
C MET A 156 22.08 2.54 20.90
N LEU A 157 20.75 2.60 21.00
CA LEU A 157 20.02 2.12 22.18
C LEU A 157 20.11 0.59 22.34
N ASP A 158 19.96 -0.20 21.26
CA ASP A 158 20.18 -1.65 21.24
C ASP A 158 21.60 -2.05 21.66
N GLU A 159 22.62 -1.39 21.10
CA GLU A 159 24.04 -1.62 21.40
C GLU A 159 24.45 -1.32 22.86
N ARG A 160 23.66 -0.51 23.60
CA ARG A 160 24.05 0.03 24.92
C ARG A 160 23.04 -0.19 26.04
N SER A 161 21.82 -0.62 25.74
CA SER A 161 20.76 -0.81 26.74
C SER A 161 20.41 -2.29 26.88
N GLU A 162 20.68 -2.86 28.06
CA GLU A 162 20.27 -4.21 28.45
C GLU A 162 18.75 -4.43 28.32
N ARG A 163 17.96 -3.33 28.35
CA ARG A 163 16.50 -3.34 28.17
C ARG A 163 16.04 -3.44 26.71
N ALA A 164 16.90 -3.13 25.74
CA ALA A 164 16.49 -2.89 24.35
C ALA A 164 17.11 -3.88 23.35
N SER A 165 16.33 -4.29 22.35
CA SER A 165 16.76 -5.16 21.25
C SER A 165 16.17 -4.70 19.92
N TRP A 166 17.00 -4.44 18.90
CA TRP A 166 16.54 -4.00 17.57
C TRP A 166 16.31 -5.17 16.60
N GLU A 167 15.09 -5.28 16.07
CA GLU A 167 14.65 -6.34 15.16
C GLU A 167 14.19 -5.73 13.83
N PRO A 168 14.98 -5.82 12.74
CA PRO A 168 14.54 -5.38 11.42
C PRO A 168 13.51 -6.36 10.84
N TYR A 169 12.39 -5.85 10.33
CA TYR A 169 11.29 -6.67 9.80
C TYR A 169 11.02 -6.48 8.30
N ALA A 170 11.41 -5.34 7.71
CA ALA A 170 11.17 -5.04 6.30
C ALA A 170 12.19 -4.06 5.73
N THR A 171 12.01 -3.72 4.45
CA THR A 171 12.75 -2.69 3.73
C THR A 171 11.81 -2.03 2.74
N SER A 172 11.78 -0.70 2.71
CA SER A 172 10.90 0.07 1.83
C SER A 172 11.28 -0.06 0.36
N HIS A 173 10.42 0.44 -0.53
CA HIS A 173 10.67 0.52 -1.96
C HIS A 173 11.99 1.25 -2.29
N GLN A 174 12.30 2.36 -1.61
CA GLN A 174 13.58 3.07 -1.75
C GLN A 174 14.69 2.54 -0.81
N ARG A 175 14.60 1.27 -0.40
CA ARG A 175 15.63 0.51 0.30
C ARG A 175 15.98 1.02 1.71
N ARG A 176 15.06 1.72 2.39
CA ARG A 176 15.23 2.13 3.81
C ARG A 176 14.82 0.98 4.74
N PRO A 177 15.59 0.66 5.79
CA PRO A 177 15.28 -0.45 6.69
C PRO A 177 14.13 -0.09 7.64
N LEU A 178 13.25 -1.06 7.91
CA LEU A 178 12.16 -0.98 8.89
C LEU A 178 12.39 -1.99 10.01
N GLY A 179 12.01 -1.66 11.24
CA GLY A 179 12.26 -2.51 12.40
C GLY A 179 11.62 -2.00 13.69
N HIS A 180 11.53 -2.89 14.67
CA HIS A 180 11.09 -2.57 16.03
C HIS A 180 12.29 -2.49 16.96
N LEU A 181 12.29 -1.54 17.89
CA LEU A 181 13.05 -1.66 19.14
C LEU A 181 12.12 -2.27 20.19
N THR A 182 12.38 -3.53 20.53
CA THR A 182 11.70 -4.22 21.62
C THR A 182 12.35 -3.78 22.95
N ILE A 183 11.57 -3.22 23.88
CA ILE A 183 12.01 -2.71 25.19
C ILE A 183 11.22 -3.42 26.29
N THR A 184 11.93 -4.09 27.21
CA THR A 184 11.34 -4.83 28.34
C THR A 184 12.39 -5.09 29.44
N ALA A 185 11.99 -5.68 30.57
CA ALA A 185 12.93 -6.10 31.62
C ALA A 185 13.81 -7.27 31.16
N ALA A 186 15.02 -7.39 31.70
CA ALA A 186 15.97 -8.44 31.31
C ALA A 186 15.38 -9.87 31.48
N ALA A 187 14.64 -10.11 32.57
CA ALA A 187 13.94 -11.38 32.82
C ALA A 187 12.79 -11.68 31.84
N ASN A 188 12.29 -10.69 31.11
CA ASN A 188 11.38 -10.87 29.98
C ASN A 188 12.14 -11.07 28.66
N ARG A 189 13.26 -10.34 28.47
CA ARG A 189 14.16 -10.48 27.31
C ARG A 189 14.66 -11.91 27.13
N GLU A 190 15.05 -12.57 28.22
CA GLU A 190 15.51 -13.98 28.22
C GLU A 190 14.43 -15.00 27.80
N ARG A 191 13.14 -14.63 27.82
CA ARG A 191 11.99 -15.52 27.56
C ARG A 191 11.00 -14.96 26.52
N LEU A 192 11.45 -14.06 25.63
CA LEU A 192 10.57 -13.44 24.62
C LEU A 192 9.83 -14.46 23.75
N ASP A 193 10.49 -15.57 23.39
CA ASP A 193 9.84 -16.66 22.64
C ASP A 193 8.71 -17.35 23.42
N GLU A 194 8.83 -17.47 24.75
CA GLU A 194 7.78 -18.03 25.60
C GLU A 194 6.58 -17.07 25.70
N ILE A 195 6.84 -15.78 25.90
CA ILE A 195 5.81 -14.73 25.94
C ILE A 195 5.07 -14.66 24.60
N ARG A 196 5.82 -14.67 23.49
CA ARG A 196 5.32 -14.67 22.11
C ARG A 196 4.49 -15.93 21.79
N ALA A 197 4.95 -17.11 22.24
CA ALA A 197 4.20 -18.35 22.10
C ALA A 197 2.92 -18.37 22.95
N ALA A 198 2.96 -17.83 24.17
CA ALA A 198 1.79 -17.71 25.03
C ALA A 198 0.73 -16.76 24.44
N HIS A 199 1.13 -15.60 23.92
CA HIS A 199 0.23 -14.68 23.21
C HIS A 199 -0.43 -15.32 21.98
N ARG A 200 0.34 -16.03 21.13
CA ARG A 200 -0.25 -16.86 20.05
C ARG A 200 -1.19 -17.96 20.57
N GLY A 201 -0.91 -18.51 21.75
CA GLY A 201 -1.77 -19.49 22.40
C GLY A 201 -3.07 -18.92 22.97
N LEU A 202 -3.14 -17.62 23.27
CA LEU A 202 -4.40 -16.95 23.64
C LEU A 202 -5.37 -16.88 22.45
N THR A 203 -4.86 -16.79 21.22
CA THR A 203 -5.66 -16.79 19.98
C THR A 203 -6.10 -18.19 19.53
N ASP A 204 -5.88 -19.22 20.36
CA ASP A 204 -6.25 -20.61 20.11
C ASP A 204 -7.37 -21.02 21.08
N PRO A 205 -8.64 -21.13 20.64
CA PRO A 205 -9.77 -21.44 21.52
C PRO A 205 -9.59 -22.72 22.35
N GLU A 206 -8.94 -23.74 21.79
CA GLU A 206 -8.75 -25.05 22.42
C GLU A 206 -7.62 -25.06 23.45
N ARG A 207 -6.58 -24.22 23.26
CA ARG A 207 -5.38 -24.17 24.13
C ARG A 207 -5.37 -23.00 25.11
N SER A 208 -6.06 -21.91 24.79
CA SER A 208 -6.04 -20.64 25.52
C SER A 208 -6.41 -20.73 27.00
N SER A 209 -7.09 -21.80 27.43
CA SER A 209 -7.51 -22.04 28.81
C SER A 209 -6.38 -22.57 29.72
N ALA A 210 -5.32 -23.13 29.15
CA ALA A 210 -4.16 -23.67 29.89
C ALA A 210 -3.01 -22.66 30.03
N ILE A 211 -3.27 -21.36 29.80
CA ILE A 211 -2.27 -20.29 29.79
C ILE A 211 -2.57 -19.33 30.95
N GLU A 212 -1.67 -19.24 31.91
CA GLU A 212 -1.81 -18.34 33.06
C GLU A 212 -1.53 -16.88 32.64
N ILE A 213 -2.55 -16.02 32.67
CA ILE A 213 -2.41 -14.60 32.24
C ILE A 213 -1.92 -13.68 33.37
N ASP A 214 -2.12 -14.04 34.64
CA ASP A 214 -1.75 -13.23 35.81
C ASP A 214 -0.27 -12.80 35.85
N ARG A 215 0.61 -13.56 35.19
CA ARG A 215 2.07 -13.32 35.11
C ARG A 215 2.61 -13.28 33.68
N LEU A 216 1.73 -13.15 32.70
CA LEU A 216 2.10 -12.95 31.30
C LEU A 216 2.23 -11.45 31.04
N PRO A 217 3.41 -10.93 30.64
CA PRO A 217 3.56 -9.53 30.27
C PRO A 217 2.73 -9.21 29.03
N ALA A 218 2.09 -8.04 28.99
CA ALA A 218 1.33 -7.63 27.82
C ALA A 218 2.25 -7.09 26.71
N ILE A 219 2.14 -7.65 25.50
CA ILE A 219 2.79 -7.10 24.30
C ILE A 219 2.00 -5.88 23.80
N VAL A 220 2.68 -4.73 23.68
CA VAL A 220 2.17 -3.48 23.12
C VAL A 220 3.04 -3.07 21.93
N VAL A 221 2.42 -2.75 20.79
CA VAL A 221 3.13 -2.19 19.63
C VAL A 221 2.84 -0.69 19.53
N ALA A 222 3.88 0.12 19.44
CA ALA A 222 3.78 1.57 19.26
C ALA A 222 4.37 1.96 17.90
N GLY A 223 3.50 2.24 16.94
CA GLY A 223 3.85 2.55 15.55
C GLY A 223 3.76 4.05 15.26
N TYR A 224 4.85 4.64 14.80
CA TYR A 224 4.96 6.08 14.61
C TYR A 224 5.18 6.44 13.13
N GLY A 225 4.51 7.49 12.64
CA GLY A 225 4.84 8.13 11.37
C GLY A 225 4.49 7.31 10.12
N VAL A 226 3.31 6.67 10.08
CA VAL A 226 2.80 6.00 8.86
C VAL A 226 2.43 7.01 7.76
N HIS A 227 2.22 8.27 8.12
CA HIS A 227 2.31 9.39 7.21
C HIS A 227 3.64 10.12 7.42
N GLY A 228 4.46 10.22 6.37
CA GLY A 228 5.81 10.77 6.51
C GLY A 228 5.88 12.28 6.76
N ASP A 229 4.83 13.05 6.47
CA ASP A 229 4.77 14.50 6.72
C ASP A 229 4.11 14.89 8.06
N GLU A 230 3.99 13.94 8.99
CA GLU A 230 3.42 14.07 10.32
C GLU A 230 4.53 13.80 11.38
N PRO A 231 5.59 14.65 11.45
CA PRO A 231 6.91 14.29 11.95
C PRO A 231 7.01 14.03 13.45
N SER A 232 6.12 14.60 14.28
CA SER A 232 6.27 14.51 15.74
C SER A 232 6.05 13.11 16.28
N ALA A 233 5.35 12.24 15.54
CA ALA A 233 5.27 10.82 15.85
C ALA A 233 6.68 10.20 15.87
N SER A 234 7.38 10.17 14.74
CA SER A 234 8.73 9.60 14.64
C SER A 234 9.77 10.27 15.54
N HIS A 235 9.59 11.56 15.86
CA HIS A 235 10.45 12.25 16.83
C HIS A 235 10.11 11.88 18.29
N ALA A 236 8.83 11.64 18.62
CA ALA A 236 8.44 11.17 19.95
C ALA A 236 8.94 9.75 20.23
N ALA A 237 8.97 8.88 19.23
CA ALA A 237 9.55 7.54 19.35
C ALA A 237 10.98 7.56 19.91
N ALA A 238 11.83 8.50 19.48
CA ALA A 238 13.20 8.65 20.00
C ALA A 238 13.25 9.09 21.47
N VAL A 239 12.37 10.01 21.89
CA VAL A 239 12.28 10.46 23.29
C VAL A 239 11.74 9.35 24.20
N VAL A 240 10.71 8.62 23.73
CA VAL A 240 10.11 7.48 24.42
C VAL A 240 11.13 6.36 24.61
N ALA A 241 11.78 5.91 23.53
CA ALA A 241 12.74 4.82 23.56
C ALA A 241 13.95 5.15 24.45
N TRP A 242 14.48 6.38 24.35
CA TRP A 242 15.55 6.88 25.20
C TRP A 242 15.17 6.82 26.68
N PHE A 243 14.04 7.41 27.06
CA PHE A 243 13.66 7.51 28.47
C PHE A 243 13.43 6.14 29.11
N LEU A 244 12.76 5.21 28.42
CA LEU A 244 12.54 3.85 28.91
C LEU A 244 13.86 3.06 29.11
N CYS A 245 14.86 3.29 28.24
CA CYS A 245 16.19 2.72 28.38
C CYS A 245 17.02 3.37 29.49
N ALA A 246 16.91 4.70 29.65
CA ALA A 246 17.80 5.48 30.49
C ALA A 246 17.30 5.69 31.93
N ALA A 247 15.98 5.64 32.17
CA ALA A 247 15.38 5.96 33.47
C ALA A 247 15.71 4.94 34.56
N GLN A 248 16.14 5.48 35.72
CA GLN A 248 16.39 4.76 36.96
C GLN A 248 15.25 5.04 37.94
N ASP A 249 14.06 4.50 37.66
CA ASP A 249 12.85 4.73 38.44
C ASP A 249 12.02 3.44 38.53
N SER A 250 11.68 3.03 39.76
CA SER A 250 11.01 1.75 40.02
C SER A 250 9.60 1.65 39.41
N ARG A 251 8.98 2.78 39.02
CA ARG A 251 7.73 2.78 38.24
C ARG A 251 7.98 2.28 36.83
N ILE A 252 9.05 2.75 36.18
CA ILE A 252 9.45 2.32 34.83
C ILE A 252 9.95 0.88 34.87
N ASP A 253 10.71 0.49 35.90
CA ASP A 253 11.14 -0.90 36.09
C ASP A 253 9.90 -1.83 36.18
N SER A 254 8.94 -1.49 37.04
CA SER A 254 7.67 -2.22 37.19
C SER A 254 6.78 -2.21 35.94
N TRP A 255 6.91 -1.22 35.06
CA TRP A 255 6.23 -1.25 33.75
C TRP A 255 6.91 -2.24 32.79
N LEU A 256 8.23 -2.29 32.78
CA LEU A 256 9.00 -3.16 31.88
C LEU A 256 9.03 -4.63 32.34
N ASP A 257 8.79 -4.90 33.62
CA ASP A 257 8.51 -6.25 34.15
C ASP A 257 7.16 -6.80 33.64
N GLU A 258 6.17 -5.93 33.43
CA GLU A 258 4.79 -6.30 33.10
C GLU A 258 4.41 -6.06 31.62
N LEU A 259 5.28 -5.43 30.83
CA LEU A 259 5.09 -5.13 29.40
C LEU A 259 6.26 -5.59 28.52
N VAL A 260 5.95 -5.97 27.28
CA VAL A 260 6.90 -6.05 26.17
C VAL A 260 6.52 -4.96 25.16
N LEU A 261 7.24 -3.85 25.17
CA LEU A 261 6.98 -2.71 24.29
C LEU A 261 7.74 -2.88 22.98
N ARG A 262 7.08 -2.81 21.82
CA ARG A 262 7.73 -2.86 20.51
C ARG A 262 7.52 -1.53 19.78
N VAL A 263 8.58 -0.74 19.67
CA VAL A 263 8.54 0.62 19.12
C VAL A 263 9.02 0.60 17.67
N ASP A 264 8.13 0.87 16.71
CA ASP A 264 8.53 1.18 15.32
C ASP A 264 8.64 2.70 15.16
N PRO A 265 9.86 3.24 14.95
CA PRO A 265 10.07 4.67 14.87
C PRO A 265 9.52 5.34 13.60
N CYS A 266 9.31 4.61 12.49
CA CYS A 266 9.01 5.24 11.21
C CYS A 266 8.34 4.28 10.21
N LEU A 267 7.03 4.10 10.35
CA LEU A 267 6.20 3.25 9.49
C LEU A 267 6.20 3.64 8.00
N ASN A 268 6.59 4.87 7.64
CA ASN A 268 6.70 5.35 6.26
C ASN A 268 8.02 6.11 6.03
N PRO A 269 9.14 5.39 5.90
CA PRO A 269 10.47 6.00 5.84
C PRO A 269 10.73 6.75 4.53
N ASP A 270 10.03 6.37 3.45
CA ASP A 270 10.16 6.98 2.11
C ASP A 270 9.34 8.26 1.95
N GLY A 271 8.28 8.41 2.74
CA GLY A 271 7.58 9.67 2.95
C GLY A 271 8.30 10.57 3.95
N PHE A 272 8.80 10.00 5.06
CA PHE A 272 9.46 10.73 6.13
C PHE A 272 10.77 11.37 5.68
N GLU A 273 11.61 10.66 4.94
CA GLU A 273 12.85 11.24 4.38
C GLU A 273 12.56 12.37 3.38
N ARG A 274 11.45 12.25 2.62
CA ARG A 274 11.01 13.27 1.66
C ARG A 274 10.59 14.55 2.38
N PHE A 275 9.84 14.43 3.48
CA PHE A 275 9.40 15.59 4.25
C PHE A 275 10.50 16.19 5.13
N SER A 276 11.31 15.37 5.82
CA SER A 276 12.40 15.89 6.66
C SER A 276 13.47 16.60 5.83
N SER A 277 13.81 16.06 4.65
CA SER A 277 14.69 16.75 3.69
C SER A 277 14.08 18.07 3.20
N TRP A 278 12.80 18.10 2.82
CA TRP A 278 12.11 19.34 2.43
C TRP A 278 12.13 20.39 3.54
N SER A 279 11.72 20.00 4.75
CA SER A 279 11.65 20.92 5.89
C SER A 279 13.04 21.46 6.23
N ASN A 280 14.09 20.64 6.14
CA ASN A 280 15.46 21.03 6.42
C ASN A 280 16.11 21.84 5.27
N GLU A 281 15.69 21.66 4.02
CA GLU A 281 16.12 22.48 2.86
C GLU A 281 15.66 23.94 3.01
N TYR A 282 14.40 24.13 3.44
CA TYR A 282 13.80 25.45 3.60
C TYR A 282 13.93 26.04 5.01
N ALA A 283 14.48 25.29 5.98
CA ALA A 283 14.71 25.76 7.34
C ALA A 283 15.81 26.84 7.37
N GLY A 284 15.43 28.06 7.78
CA GLY A 284 16.39 29.13 8.05
C GLY A 284 17.06 28.97 9.43
N ALA A 285 18.26 29.53 9.59
CA ALA A 285 18.93 29.64 10.89
C ALA A 285 18.13 30.46 11.94
N ASN A 286 17.10 31.18 11.50
CA ASN A 286 15.99 31.65 12.33
C ASN A 286 14.71 30.98 11.79
N PRO A 287 14.05 30.08 12.55
CA PRO A 287 12.83 29.42 12.09
C PRO A 287 11.69 30.42 11.84
N SER A 288 11.09 30.35 10.65
CA SER A 288 9.83 31.04 10.35
C SER A 288 8.69 30.44 11.15
N ASP A 289 7.68 31.23 11.49
CA ASP A 289 6.36 30.74 11.93
C ASP A 289 5.20 31.21 11.04
N GLU A 290 5.51 31.93 9.97
CA GLU A 290 4.54 32.39 8.96
C GLU A 290 4.01 31.21 8.13
N PRO A 291 2.71 30.86 8.19
CA PRO A 291 2.14 29.71 7.46
C PRO A 291 2.36 29.67 5.94
N TRP A 292 2.64 30.80 5.30
CA TRP A 292 2.97 30.86 3.87
C TRP A 292 4.45 30.53 3.54
N HIS A 293 5.30 30.31 4.54
CA HIS A 293 6.71 29.92 4.35
C HIS A 293 6.86 28.55 3.65
N ARG A 294 7.91 28.39 2.84
CA ARG A 294 8.07 27.23 1.92
C ARG A 294 8.26 25.90 2.65
N GLU A 295 8.85 25.93 3.84
CA GLU A 295 8.96 24.81 4.78
C GLU A 295 7.60 24.09 4.97
N HIS A 296 6.55 24.85 5.26
CA HIS A 296 5.20 24.33 5.52
C HIS A 296 4.40 24.00 4.25
N ARG A 297 4.96 24.29 3.07
CA ARG A 297 4.27 24.25 1.76
C ARG A 297 4.99 23.35 0.77
N GLN A 298 5.01 22.06 1.11
CA GLN A 298 5.50 20.95 0.28
C GLN A 298 5.03 21.04 -1.17
N GLY A 299 5.89 20.66 -2.12
CA GLY A 299 5.49 20.38 -3.50
C GLY A 299 4.75 19.04 -3.63
N TRP A 300 4.04 18.85 -4.74
CA TRP A 300 3.48 17.56 -5.11
C TRP A 300 4.61 16.49 -5.20
N PRO A 301 4.41 15.25 -4.71
CA PRO A 301 3.20 14.68 -4.11
C PRO A 301 3.13 14.82 -2.56
N GLY A 302 4.08 15.51 -1.93
CA GLY A 302 4.21 15.61 -0.47
C GLY A 302 4.73 14.33 0.20
N GLY A 303 5.09 14.41 1.48
CA GLY A 303 5.69 13.33 2.28
C GLY A 303 4.71 12.41 2.99
N ARG A 304 3.41 12.72 3.03
CA ARG A 304 2.37 11.84 3.62
C ARG A 304 2.47 10.39 3.13
N THR A 305 2.85 10.19 1.88
CA THR A 305 2.68 8.92 1.15
C THR A 305 4.02 8.22 0.86
N ASN A 306 3.99 6.91 0.64
CA ASN A 306 5.20 6.10 0.38
C ASN A 306 5.86 6.43 -0.99
N ALA A 307 6.81 5.61 -1.44
CA ALA A 307 7.51 5.81 -2.72
C ALA A 307 6.63 5.76 -3.98
N TYR A 308 5.50 5.06 -3.92
CA TYR A 308 4.48 4.96 -4.99
C TYR A 308 3.26 5.85 -4.72
N TRP A 309 3.33 6.71 -3.70
CA TRP A 309 2.34 7.71 -3.33
C TRP A 309 1.02 7.19 -2.75
N PHE A 310 1.03 5.99 -2.16
CA PHE A 310 -0.10 5.44 -1.42
C PHE A 310 -0.13 5.91 0.05
N ASP A 311 -1.31 5.88 0.66
CA ASP A 311 -1.53 6.06 2.09
C ASP A 311 -1.34 4.70 2.81
N LEU A 312 -0.25 4.55 3.58
CA LEU A 312 0.06 3.29 4.29
C LEU A 312 -0.84 3.02 5.50
N ASN A 313 -1.73 3.96 5.87
CA ASN A 313 -2.83 3.70 6.80
C ASN A 313 -4.15 3.36 6.07
N ARG A 314 -4.04 2.85 4.84
CA ARG A 314 -5.10 2.13 4.11
C ARG A 314 -4.68 0.73 3.64
N ASP A 315 -3.40 0.37 3.84
CA ASP A 315 -2.77 -0.82 3.27
C ASP A 315 -2.72 -2.03 4.24
N TRP A 316 -3.43 -2.01 5.38
CA TRP A 316 -3.44 -3.15 6.32
C TRP A 316 -4.17 -4.40 5.79
N MET A 317 -5.21 -4.21 4.96
CA MET A 317 -5.96 -5.29 4.30
C MET A 317 -5.52 -5.51 2.84
N PRO A 318 -5.22 -4.47 2.02
CA PRO A 318 -4.69 -4.67 0.69
C PRO A 318 -3.28 -5.30 0.63
N LEU A 319 -2.40 -4.99 1.60
CA LEU A 319 -1.01 -5.48 1.68
C LEU A 319 -0.23 -5.33 0.35
N VAL A 320 -0.45 -4.23 -0.36
CA VAL A 320 0.20 -3.92 -1.64
C VAL A 320 1.69 -3.69 -1.43
N HIS A 321 2.11 -3.15 -0.28
CA HIS A 321 3.49 -2.67 -0.10
C HIS A 321 4.33 -3.45 0.94
N PRO A 322 5.66 -3.53 0.76
CA PRO A 322 6.55 -4.26 1.66
C PRO A 322 6.54 -3.71 3.10
N GLU A 323 6.32 -2.41 3.27
CA GLU A 323 6.18 -1.77 4.58
C GLU A 323 5.00 -2.38 5.38
N SER A 324 3.84 -2.52 4.74
CA SER A 324 2.63 -3.08 5.36
C SER A 324 2.65 -4.60 5.47
N ARG A 325 3.21 -5.31 4.46
CA ARG A 325 3.42 -6.78 4.50
C ARG A 325 4.27 -7.17 5.71
N GLY A 326 5.38 -6.45 5.93
CA GLY A 326 6.25 -6.67 7.08
C GLY A 326 5.60 -6.32 8.41
N ARG A 327 4.93 -5.15 8.50
CA ARG A 327 4.19 -4.72 9.70
C ARG A 327 3.16 -5.77 10.12
N LEU A 328 2.38 -6.28 9.17
CA LEU A 328 1.37 -7.28 9.47
C LEU A 328 2.01 -8.61 9.89
N SER A 329 3.07 -9.06 9.21
CA SER A 329 3.84 -10.26 9.61
C SER A 329 4.24 -10.18 11.09
N GLU A 330 4.77 -9.03 11.54
CA GLU A 330 5.14 -8.82 12.93
C GLU A 330 3.94 -8.75 13.89
N PHE A 331 2.87 -8.04 13.52
CA PHE A 331 1.62 -8.01 14.28
C PHE A 331 1.10 -9.42 14.55
N ARG A 332 1.16 -10.30 13.55
CA ARG A 332 0.75 -11.71 13.62
C ARG A 332 1.72 -12.58 14.41
N ALA A 333 3.02 -12.31 14.24
CA ALA A 333 4.06 -13.07 14.89
C ALA A 333 4.04 -12.89 16.41
N TRP A 334 3.59 -11.72 16.89
CA TRP A 334 3.57 -11.36 18.31
C TRP A 334 2.17 -11.34 18.95
N ARG A 335 1.09 -11.10 18.19
CA ARG A 335 -0.31 -10.98 18.68
C ARG A 335 -0.43 -10.01 19.87
N PRO A 336 -0.13 -8.71 19.67
CA PRO A 336 -0.22 -7.71 20.73
C PRO A 336 -1.66 -7.57 21.24
N VAL A 337 -1.81 -7.07 22.47
CA VAL A 337 -3.12 -6.68 23.02
C VAL A 337 -3.48 -5.23 22.73
N LEU A 338 -2.48 -4.39 22.40
CA LEU A 338 -2.64 -2.97 22.14
C LEU A 338 -1.70 -2.52 21.01
N THR A 339 -2.25 -1.73 20.09
CA THR A 339 -1.52 -1.11 18.97
C THR A 339 -1.80 0.38 18.93
N LEU A 340 -0.75 1.20 18.96
CA LEU A 340 -0.83 2.66 18.93
C LEU A 340 -0.40 3.18 17.55
N ASP A 341 -1.20 4.05 16.95
CA ASP A 341 -1.01 4.59 15.59
C ASP A 341 -0.93 6.13 15.66
N PHE A 342 0.30 6.67 15.61
CA PHE A 342 0.58 8.08 15.91
C PHE A 342 0.64 8.98 14.66
N HIS A 343 -0.22 10.00 14.64
CA HIS A 343 -0.56 10.87 13.50
C HIS A 343 -0.55 12.38 13.81
N GLU A 344 -0.65 13.21 12.76
CA GLU A 344 -0.88 14.65 12.87
C GLU A 344 -1.95 15.26 11.91
N MET A 345 -2.86 16.02 12.51
CA MET A 345 -3.79 16.92 11.83
C MET A 345 -3.13 18.25 11.40
N GLY A 346 -3.89 19.11 10.72
CA GLY A 346 -3.50 20.50 10.46
C GLY A 346 -3.19 21.32 11.71
N THR A 347 -2.42 22.39 11.52
CA THR A 347 -1.85 23.28 12.56
C THR A 347 -2.91 23.94 13.45
N ASP A 348 -4.12 24.13 12.92
CA ASP A 348 -5.28 24.70 13.61
C ASP A 348 -6.12 23.67 14.38
N SER A 349 -5.75 22.40 14.42
CA SER A 349 -6.43 21.39 15.26
C SER A 349 -6.03 21.52 16.74
N THR A 350 -6.41 20.54 17.56
CA THR A 350 -6.03 20.42 18.98
C THR A 350 -5.27 19.12 19.19
N TYR A 351 -5.94 18.08 19.66
CA TYR A 351 -5.46 16.71 19.85
C TYR A 351 -6.69 15.79 19.79
N PHE A 352 -6.58 14.60 19.20
CA PHE A 352 -7.58 13.54 19.31
C PHE A 352 -6.95 12.21 19.73
N PHE A 353 -7.69 11.42 20.49
CA PHE A 353 -7.42 10.01 20.79
C PHE A 353 -8.74 9.24 20.76
N GLN A 354 -8.68 7.94 20.51
CA GLN A 354 -9.87 7.08 20.46
C GLN A 354 -10.51 6.85 21.84
N PRO A 355 -11.83 6.55 21.93
CA PRO A 355 -12.76 6.14 20.85
C PRO A 355 -13.00 7.13 19.70
N GLY A 356 -13.27 6.58 18.51
CA GLY A 356 -13.84 7.33 17.39
C GLY A 356 -15.35 7.56 17.55
N GLU A 357 -15.98 8.15 16.53
CA GLU A 357 -17.44 8.32 16.43
C GLU A 357 -18.16 6.98 16.67
N PRO A 358 -18.91 6.82 17.79
CA PRO A 358 -19.44 5.52 18.22
C PRO A 358 -20.30 4.81 17.17
N LYS A 359 -21.09 5.57 16.39
CA LYS A 359 -21.95 5.03 15.31
C LYS A 359 -21.18 4.43 14.14
N ARG A 360 -19.90 4.79 13.97
CA ARG A 360 -19.09 4.46 12.78
C ARG A 360 -17.97 3.47 13.13
N SER A 361 -18.22 2.60 14.11
CA SER A 361 -17.35 1.49 14.47
C SER A 361 -17.73 0.23 13.66
N HIS A 362 -16.75 -0.52 13.16
CA HIS A 362 -17.01 -1.72 12.36
C HIS A 362 -17.90 -2.72 13.15
N PRO A 363 -19.03 -3.21 12.59
CA PRO A 363 -20.02 -3.99 13.34
C PRO A 363 -19.48 -5.29 13.97
N ARG A 364 -18.41 -5.88 13.41
CA ARG A 364 -17.79 -7.10 13.94
C ARG A 364 -16.72 -6.89 15.03
N SER A 365 -16.30 -5.64 15.32
CA SER A 365 -15.29 -5.39 16.38
C SER A 365 -15.84 -5.80 17.75
N PRO A 366 -15.08 -6.54 18.59
CA PRO A 366 -15.56 -7.03 19.89
C PRO A 366 -16.02 -5.90 20.81
N LEU A 367 -17.10 -6.13 21.58
CA LEU A 367 -17.59 -5.15 22.55
C LEU A 367 -16.56 -4.87 23.65
N GLY A 368 -15.89 -5.91 24.16
CA GLY A 368 -14.83 -5.77 25.16
C GLY A 368 -13.61 -4.96 24.68
N THR A 369 -13.30 -4.98 23.37
CA THR A 369 -12.30 -4.09 22.77
C THR A 369 -12.75 -2.64 22.91
N ARG A 370 -13.99 -2.31 22.52
CA ARG A 370 -14.53 -0.93 22.62
C ARG A 370 -14.60 -0.44 24.08
N GLU A 371 -14.97 -1.31 25.02
CA GLU A 371 -14.94 -1.01 26.47
C GLU A 371 -13.52 -0.71 26.97
N LEU A 372 -12.51 -1.43 26.49
CA LEU A 372 -11.10 -1.19 26.84
C LEU A 372 -10.54 0.07 26.17
N THR A 373 -10.94 0.39 24.93
CA THR A 373 -10.63 1.67 24.27
C THR A 373 -11.10 2.85 25.15
N ALA A 374 -12.35 2.81 25.63
CA ALA A 374 -12.89 3.84 26.52
C ALA A 374 -12.15 3.92 27.87
N ARG A 375 -11.76 2.79 28.46
CA ARG A 375 -10.96 2.77 29.70
C ARG A 375 -9.52 3.30 29.50
N LEU A 376 -8.90 3.07 28.35
CA LEU A 376 -7.59 3.64 28.00
C LEU A 376 -7.67 5.15 27.76
N ALA A 377 -8.77 5.63 27.18
CA ALA A 377 -9.04 7.05 26.95
C ALA A 377 -9.00 7.89 28.25
N GLU A 378 -9.39 7.32 29.40
CA GLU A 378 -9.26 7.98 30.71
C GLU A 378 -7.80 8.33 31.06
N PHE A 379 -6.85 7.46 30.73
CA PHE A 379 -5.41 7.70 30.94
C PHE A 379 -4.89 8.78 29.97
N HIS A 380 -5.36 8.77 28.71
CA HIS A 380 -5.00 9.79 27.71
C HIS A 380 -5.52 11.18 28.09
N ALA A 381 -6.79 11.27 28.50
CA ALA A 381 -7.41 12.47 29.06
C ALA A 381 -6.61 13.00 30.26
N ALA A 382 -6.42 12.18 31.30
CA ALA A 382 -5.72 12.56 32.52
C ALA A 382 -4.26 12.97 32.27
N ALA A 383 -3.59 12.41 31.26
CA ALA A 383 -2.26 12.84 30.84
C ALA A 383 -2.29 14.22 30.15
N LEU A 384 -3.19 14.45 29.21
CA LEU A 384 -3.26 15.71 28.46
C LEU A 384 -3.80 16.88 29.31
N ASP A 385 -4.67 16.61 30.28
CA ASP A 385 -5.08 17.57 31.33
C ASP A 385 -3.87 18.03 32.16
N ARG A 386 -3.03 17.08 32.64
CA ARG A 386 -1.77 17.39 33.34
C ARG A 386 -0.79 18.19 32.47
N MET A 387 -0.92 18.12 31.15
CA MET A 387 -0.15 18.91 30.18
C MET A 387 -0.81 20.23 29.75
N GLY A 388 -2.00 20.57 30.26
CA GLY A 388 -2.79 21.73 29.84
C GLY A 388 -3.16 21.72 28.35
N THR A 389 -3.27 20.53 27.75
CA THR A 389 -3.42 20.35 26.30
C THR A 389 -4.86 20.00 25.95
N ARG A 390 -5.52 20.88 25.19
CA ARG A 390 -6.89 20.64 24.71
C ARG A 390 -6.92 19.40 23.80
N TYR A 391 -7.91 18.54 24.00
CA TYR A 391 -8.16 17.34 23.22
C TYR A 391 -9.66 17.18 22.90
N PHE A 392 -10.01 16.16 22.11
CA PHE A 392 -11.36 15.63 21.94
C PHE A 392 -11.31 14.11 21.67
N THR A 393 -12.45 13.43 21.77
CA THR A 393 -12.67 11.98 21.60
C THR A 393 -14.13 11.77 21.19
N GLU A 394 -14.51 10.60 20.69
CA GLU A 394 -15.88 10.25 20.26
C GLU A 394 -16.44 11.09 19.09
N GLU A 395 -15.60 11.90 18.42
CA GLU A 395 -15.99 12.78 17.32
C GLU A 395 -15.16 12.51 16.04
N ARG A 396 -15.78 12.77 14.88
CA ARG A 396 -15.18 12.98 13.55
C ARG A 396 -14.49 11.77 12.89
N PHE A 397 -13.61 11.05 13.58
CA PHE A 397 -12.87 9.92 13.04
C PHE A 397 -13.67 8.63 13.23
N ASP A 398 -13.61 7.70 12.26
CA ASP A 398 -14.32 6.42 12.32
C ASP A 398 -13.39 5.20 12.37
N ASP A 399 -13.94 4.08 12.84
CA ASP A 399 -13.30 2.77 12.91
C ASP A 399 -14.04 1.76 12.04
N PHE A 400 -14.42 2.20 10.84
CA PHE A 400 -15.24 1.41 9.92
C PHE A 400 -14.44 0.58 8.91
N TYR A 401 -13.39 1.15 8.30
CA TYR A 401 -12.64 0.46 7.23
C TYR A 401 -11.51 -0.44 7.78
N PRO A 402 -11.52 -1.77 7.53
CA PRO A 402 -10.49 -2.70 8.04
C PRO A 402 -9.09 -2.55 7.41
N GLY A 403 -8.83 -1.54 6.57
CA GLY A 403 -7.48 -1.23 6.10
C GLY A 403 -6.70 -0.24 6.98
N LYS A 404 -7.25 0.18 8.13
CA LYS A 404 -6.63 1.12 9.09
C LYS A 404 -5.91 0.43 10.26
N GLY A 405 -4.93 1.12 10.85
CA GLY A 405 -4.17 0.69 12.03
C GLY A 405 -4.90 0.75 13.36
N SER A 406 -6.05 1.43 13.43
CA SER A 406 -7.00 1.30 14.55
C SER A 406 -7.96 0.12 14.34
N THR A 407 -8.60 0.05 13.17
CA THR A 407 -9.70 -0.89 12.90
C THR A 407 -9.25 -2.34 12.64
N TYR A 408 -8.08 -2.57 12.01
CA TYR A 408 -7.61 -3.93 11.75
C TYR A 408 -7.27 -4.68 13.06
N PRO A 409 -6.54 -4.10 14.03
CA PRO A 409 -6.25 -4.76 15.30
C PRO A 409 -7.49 -5.13 16.11
N ASP A 410 -8.50 -4.26 16.17
CA ASP A 410 -9.80 -4.53 16.84
C ASP A 410 -10.45 -5.84 16.34
N LEU A 411 -10.41 -6.10 15.02
CA LEU A 411 -10.97 -7.32 14.42
C LEU A 411 -10.22 -8.60 14.79
N SER A 412 -9.04 -8.48 15.40
CA SER A 412 -8.28 -9.59 15.98
C SER A 412 -8.34 -9.66 17.51
N GLY A 413 -9.16 -8.82 18.17
CA GLY A 413 -9.29 -8.82 19.64
C GLY A 413 -8.18 -8.10 20.41
N ALA A 414 -7.25 -7.45 19.70
CA ALA A 414 -6.45 -6.37 20.26
C ALA A 414 -7.31 -5.10 20.43
N VAL A 415 -6.69 -4.03 20.92
CA VAL A 415 -7.22 -2.66 20.89
C VAL A 415 -6.36 -1.80 19.96
N GLY A 416 -6.98 -1.15 18.98
CA GLY A 416 -6.38 -0.04 18.24
C GLY A 416 -6.54 1.30 18.97
N ILE A 417 -5.52 2.16 18.92
CA ILE A 417 -5.61 3.58 19.34
C ILE A 417 -4.96 4.49 18.29
N LEU A 418 -5.78 5.23 17.55
CA LEU A 418 -5.42 6.38 16.72
C LEU A 418 -5.16 7.62 17.60
N PHE A 419 -4.00 8.25 17.41
CA PHE A 419 -3.63 9.53 18.06
C PHE A 419 -3.37 10.63 17.02
N GLU A 420 -4.08 11.75 17.09
CA GLU A 420 -4.07 12.79 16.06
C GLU A 420 -3.68 14.16 16.66
N GLN A 421 -2.41 14.55 16.51
CA GLN A 421 -1.82 15.78 17.09
C GLN A 421 -1.91 16.97 16.12
N SER A 422 -2.16 18.21 16.59
CA SER A 422 -2.01 19.41 15.74
C SER A 422 -0.57 19.61 15.25
N SER A 423 -0.33 19.55 13.94
CA SER A 423 1.01 19.65 13.35
C SER A 423 1.70 21.00 13.56
N ALA A 424 3.03 21.03 13.46
CA ALA A 424 3.80 22.25 13.23
C ALA A 424 4.26 22.41 11.76
N ARG A 425 3.96 21.42 10.90
CA ARG A 425 4.37 21.29 9.48
C ARG A 425 5.79 21.82 9.20
N GLY A 426 6.72 21.37 10.05
CA GLY A 426 8.09 21.85 10.12
C GLY A 426 8.51 22.03 11.58
N VAL A 427 9.45 22.93 11.83
CA VAL A 427 9.99 23.22 13.18
C VAL A 427 9.02 24.06 14.01
N ARG A 428 8.38 25.05 13.39
CA ARG A 428 7.50 26.04 14.07
C ARG A 428 6.50 26.63 13.08
N GLN A 429 5.25 26.85 13.51
CA GLN A 429 4.22 27.53 12.69
C GLN A 429 3.13 28.14 13.57
N THR A 430 2.62 29.33 13.20
CA THR A 430 1.58 30.05 13.96
C THR A 430 0.24 30.01 13.23
N GLY A 431 -0.66 29.15 13.70
CA GLY A 431 -2.07 29.11 13.28
C GLY A 431 -2.97 30.05 14.07
N THR A 432 -4.27 30.06 13.73
CA THR A 432 -5.35 30.75 14.47
C THR A 432 -5.42 30.33 15.95
N ARG A 433 -5.01 29.10 16.26
CA ARG A 433 -4.92 28.57 17.64
C ARG A 433 -3.54 28.79 18.30
N GLY A 434 -2.74 29.70 17.76
CA GLY A 434 -1.41 30.10 18.25
C GLY A 434 -0.30 29.12 17.89
N THR A 435 0.95 29.58 18.04
CA THR A 435 2.19 28.85 17.71
C THR A 435 2.18 27.38 18.12
N ARG A 436 2.47 26.51 17.16
CA ARG A 436 2.92 25.12 17.34
C ARG A 436 4.43 25.07 17.11
N THR A 437 5.15 24.24 17.85
CA THR A 437 6.54 23.85 17.56
C THR A 437 6.66 22.34 17.56
N LEU A 438 7.59 21.77 16.77
CA LEU A 438 7.88 20.33 16.75
C LEU A 438 8.17 19.79 18.17
N ARG A 439 8.88 20.55 19.00
CA ARG A 439 9.12 20.21 20.42
C ARG A 439 7.83 20.17 21.24
N SER A 440 6.87 21.06 20.99
CA SER A 440 5.56 21.05 21.68
C SER A 440 4.63 19.92 21.23
N THR A 441 4.71 19.49 19.96
CA THR A 441 3.89 18.41 19.41
C THR A 441 4.45 17.04 19.83
N VAL A 442 5.78 16.85 19.74
CA VAL A 442 6.51 15.69 20.27
C VAL A 442 6.16 15.44 21.74
N ARG A 443 6.24 16.48 22.58
CA ARG A 443 5.94 16.42 24.01
C ARG A 443 4.54 15.85 24.31
N ASN A 444 3.56 16.08 23.45
CA ASN A 444 2.20 15.56 23.63
C ASN A 444 2.11 14.08 23.20
N GLN A 445 2.71 13.71 22.07
CA GLN A 445 2.82 12.31 21.62
C GLN A 445 3.56 11.45 22.66
N VAL A 446 4.61 11.98 23.31
CA VAL A 446 5.31 11.32 24.44
C VAL A 446 4.37 11.12 25.64
N ALA A 447 3.51 12.11 25.94
CA ALA A 447 2.56 12.03 27.06
C ALA A 447 1.48 10.96 26.85
N THR A 448 0.95 10.83 25.63
CA THR A 448 -0.02 9.78 25.27
C THR A 448 0.62 8.41 25.12
N SER A 449 1.87 8.33 24.64
CA SER A 449 2.67 7.10 24.67
C SER A 449 2.80 6.56 26.10
N PHE A 450 3.24 7.41 27.04
CA PHE A 450 3.41 6.98 28.43
C PHE A 450 2.08 6.65 29.12
N SER A 451 0.99 7.36 28.81
CA SER A 451 -0.33 7.01 29.39
C SER A 451 -0.94 5.74 28.78
N SER A 452 -0.57 5.40 27.54
CA SER A 452 -0.87 4.08 26.97
C SER A 452 -0.14 2.95 27.72
N PHE A 453 1.12 3.16 28.13
CA PHE A 453 1.87 2.17 28.92
C PHE A 453 1.33 2.10 30.37
N GLU A 454 1.04 3.24 30.99
CA GLU A 454 0.39 3.34 32.32
C GLU A 454 -0.94 2.56 32.33
N GLY A 455 -1.80 2.78 31.32
CA GLY A 455 -3.04 2.04 31.12
C GLY A 455 -2.83 0.56 30.80
N SER A 456 -1.81 0.20 30.01
CA SER A 456 -1.50 -1.21 29.69
C SER A 456 -1.09 -2.03 30.92
N VAL A 457 -0.36 -1.42 31.87
CA VAL A 457 -0.05 -2.07 33.15
C VAL A 457 -1.30 -2.19 34.02
N ALA A 458 -2.07 -1.10 34.12
CA ALA A 458 -3.28 -1.05 34.95
C ALA A 458 -4.41 -1.97 34.47
N LEU A 459 -4.45 -2.30 33.17
CA LEU A 459 -5.48 -3.11 32.50
C LEU A 459 -4.94 -4.44 31.95
N ARG A 460 -3.72 -4.86 32.36
CA ARG A 460 -2.98 -5.98 31.74
C ARG A 460 -3.82 -7.25 31.62
N THR A 461 -4.45 -7.66 32.72
CA THR A 461 -5.21 -8.91 32.79
C THR A 461 -6.48 -8.84 31.94
N GLU A 462 -7.19 -7.71 31.94
CA GLU A 462 -8.36 -7.53 31.07
C GLU A 462 -8.01 -7.46 29.58
N LEU A 463 -6.88 -6.84 29.23
CA LEU A 463 -6.37 -6.80 27.85
C LEU A 463 -6.03 -8.21 27.33
N LEU A 464 -5.33 -9.02 28.13
CA LEU A 464 -5.00 -10.42 27.81
C LEU A 464 -6.26 -11.31 27.74
N GLU A 465 -7.20 -11.13 28.67
CA GLU A 465 -8.48 -11.85 28.64
C GLU A 465 -9.35 -11.40 27.46
N ASN A 466 -9.32 -10.14 27.03
CA ASN A 466 -10.08 -9.68 25.86
C ASN A 466 -9.59 -10.32 24.56
N LEU A 467 -8.27 -10.42 24.36
CA LEU A 467 -7.69 -11.11 23.20
C LEU A 467 -8.14 -12.57 23.15
N ARG A 468 -7.98 -13.29 24.26
CA ARG A 468 -8.47 -14.68 24.45
C ARG A 468 -9.97 -14.82 24.19
N ARG A 469 -10.78 -13.96 24.80
CA ARG A 469 -12.25 -14.01 24.74
C ARG A 469 -12.73 -13.75 23.31
N SER A 470 -12.14 -12.76 22.65
CA SER A 470 -12.47 -12.39 21.26
C SER A 470 -12.32 -13.58 20.29
N TYR A 471 -11.27 -14.41 20.44
CA TYR A 471 -11.11 -15.61 19.62
C TYR A 471 -12.08 -16.74 20.01
N ARG A 472 -12.38 -16.93 21.31
CA ARG A 472 -13.39 -17.90 21.76
C ARG A 472 -14.81 -17.56 21.28
N GLU A 473 -15.18 -16.28 21.32
CA GLU A 473 -16.48 -15.81 20.83
C GLU A 473 -16.61 -15.99 19.31
N ALA A 474 -15.53 -15.75 18.55
CA ALA A 474 -15.51 -15.97 17.10
C ALA A 474 -15.61 -17.45 16.71
N ASP A 475 -14.94 -18.33 17.46
CA ASP A 475 -15.03 -19.79 17.32
C ASP A 475 -16.43 -20.30 17.67
N GLN A 476 -17.01 -19.86 18.79
CA GLN A 476 -18.38 -20.23 19.19
C GLN A 476 -19.41 -19.77 18.16
N ALA A 477 -19.29 -18.54 17.64
CA ALA A 477 -20.14 -18.05 16.56
C ALA A 477 -20.00 -18.90 15.29
N ALA A 478 -18.77 -19.15 14.82
CA ALA A 478 -18.52 -19.92 13.61
C ALA A 478 -18.97 -21.39 13.70
N ARG A 479 -18.94 -22.00 14.90
CA ARG A 479 -19.45 -23.36 15.14
C ARG A 479 -20.97 -23.49 15.04
N VAL A 480 -21.74 -22.41 15.27
CA VAL A 480 -23.21 -22.40 15.13
C VAL A 480 -23.70 -21.73 13.84
N ASP A 481 -22.84 -20.98 13.17
CA ASP A 481 -23.10 -20.39 11.86
C ASP A 481 -23.29 -21.50 10.80
N PRO A 482 -24.42 -21.55 10.06
CA PRO A 482 -24.65 -22.57 9.03
C PRO A 482 -23.69 -22.47 7.84
N LEU A 483 -23.11 -21.28 7.56
CA LEU A 483 -22.16 -21.08 6.47
C LEU A 483 -20.81 -21.71 6.81
N ALA A 484 -20.57 -22.90 6.24
CA ALA A 484 -19.40 -23.73 6.47
C ALA A 484 -18.16 -23.29 5.67
N ALA A 485 -18.34 -22.82 4.43
CA ALA A 485 -17.23 -22.43 3.57
C ALA A 485 -17.63 -21.43 2.48
N TYR A 486 -16.65 -20.68 1.99
CA TYR A 486 -16.72 -19.98 0.71
C TYR A 486 -16.01 -20.80 -0.36
N ALA A 487 -16.56 -20.80 -1.57
CA ALA A 487 -15.93 -21.28 -2.79
C ALA A 487 -15.74 -20.11 -3.75
N PHE A 488 -14.54 -19.97 -4.32
CA PHE A 488 -14.19 -18.92 -5.28
C PHE A 488 -13.62 -19.49 -6.58
N ALA A 489 -14.13 -19.01 -7.70
CA ALA A 489 -13.53 -19.21 -9.02
C ALA A 489 -13.21 -17.87 -9.69
N ALA A 490 -12.30 -17.91 -10.66
CA ALA A 490 -12.02 -16.83 -11.59
C ALA A 490 -11.98 -17.46 -13.00
N PRO A 491 -13.12 -17.50 -13.71
CA PRO A 491 -13.21 -18.16 -15.02
C PRO A 491 -12.17 -17.60 -16.00
N LYS A 492 -11.39 -18.49 -16.63
CA LYS A 492 -10.30 -18.16 -17.56
C LYS A 492 -9.11 -17.37 -16.95
N ASP A 493 -9.04 -17.17 -15.63
CA ASP A 493 -7.98 -16.39 -14.96
C ASP A 493 -7.48 -17.03 -13.64
N GLY A 494 -6.69 -18.10 -13.76
CA GLY A 494 -6.11 -18.81 -12.61
C GLY A 494 -5.19 -17.95 -11.75
N GLY A 495 -4.39 -17.07 -12.39
CA GLY A 495 -3.44 -16.19 -11.72
C GLY A 495 -4.11 -15.20 -10.75
N ARG A 496 -5.26 -14.64 -11.13
CA ARG A 496 -6.10 -13.82 -10.22
C ARG A 496 -6.55 -14.57 -8.97
N LEU A 497 -6.84 -15.88 -9.10
CA LEU A 497 -7.24 -16.73 -7.98
C LEU A 497 -6.05 -17.21 -7.13
N ASP A 498 -4.84 -17.29 -7.69
CA ASP A 498 -3.61 -17.53 -6.91
C ASP A 498 -3.19 -16.28 -6.12
N ARG A 499 -3.22 -15.09 -6.74
CA ARG A 499 -3.00 -13.79 -6.07
C ARG A 499 -3.94 -13.60 -4.88
N PHE A 500 -5.20 -14.00 -5.03
CA PHE A 500 -6.19 -13.97 -3.95
C PHE A 500 -5.82 -14.95 -2.83
N ALA A 501 -5.46 -16.19 -3.15
CA ALA A 501 -5.01 -17.18 -2.16
C ALA A 501 -3.74 -16.72 -1.41
N GLU A 502 -2.78 -16.09 -2.09
CA GLU A 502 -1.62 -15.46 -1.46
C GLU A 502 -2.02 -14.36 -0.47
N LEU A 503 -2.98 -13.50 -0.82
CA LEU A 503 -3.46 -12.43 0.06
C LEU A 503 -4.15 -13.03 1.31
N LEU A 504 -4.97 -14.07 1.14
CA LEU A 504 -5.59 -14.80 2.25
C LEU A 504 -4.54 -15.46 3.16
N ALA A 505 -3.51 -16.09 2.59
CA ALA A 505 -2.40 -16.67 3.36
C ALA A 505 -1.64 -15.59 4.16
N ARG A 506 -1.42 -14.41 3.58
CA ARG A 506 -0.88 -13.23 4.30
C ARG A 506 -1.82 -12.68 5.38
N HIS A 507 -3.07 -13.16 5.44
CA HIS A 507 -4.05 -12.94 6.52
C HIS A 507 -4.32 -14.16 7.42
N ASP A 508 -3.51 -15.23 7.39
CA ASP A 508 -3.69 -16.51 8.14
C ASP A 508 -5.06 -17.15 7.83
N ILE A 509 -5.69 -16.76 6.72
CA ILE A 509 -6.91 -17.33 6.20
C ILE A 509 -6.50 -18.51 5.34
N VAL A 510 -6.62 -19.70 5.93
CA VAL A 510 -6.35 -20.98 5.27
C VAL A 510 -7.36 -21.17 4.14
N SER A 511 -6.84 -21.55 2.97
CA SER A 511 -7.59 -21.93 1.79
C SER A 511 -6.97 -23.16 1.15
N ARG A 512 -7.78 -23.94 0.43
CA ARG A 512 -7.40 -25.18 -0.28
C ARG A 512 -8.05 -25.20 -1.66
N ARG A 513 -7.53 -25.94 -2.63
CA ARG A 513 -8.15 -26.10 -3.96
C ARG A 513 -8.88 -27.43 -4.08
N LEU A 514 -10.02 -27.45 -4.79
CA LEU A 514 -10.62 -28.70 -5.26
C LEU A 514 -9.67 -29.39 -6.25
N ILE A 515 -9.34 -30.67 -6.03
CA ILE A 515 -8.46 -31.44 -6.93
C ILE A 515 -9.18 -31.93 -8.20
N GLU A 516 -10.51 -32.06 -8.12
CA GLU A 516 -11.38 -32.53 -9.19
C GLU A 516 -12.78 -31.89 -9.07
N ALA A 517 -13.60 -32.01 -10.11
CA ALA A 517 -14.96 -31.46 -10.10
C ALA A 517 -15.83 -32.16 -9.04
N THR A 518 -16.45 -31.38 -8.15
CA THR A 518 -17.08 -31.87 -6.91
C THR A 518 -18.50 -31.31 -6.75
N GLU A 519 -19.50 -32.16 -6.51
CA GLU A 519 -20.85 -31.73 -6.12
C GLU A 519 -20.83 -31.17 -4.70
N VAL A 520 -21.41 -29.98 -4.51
CA VAL A 520 -21.52 -29.32 -3.20
C VAL A 520 -22.95 -28.82 -2.95
N GLU A 521 -23.27 -28.64 -1.67
CA GLU A 521 -24.54 -28.09 -1.20
C GLU A 521 -24.37 -26.61 -0.83
N ARG A 522 -25.11 -25.74 -1.52
CA ARG A 522 -25.07 -24.28 -1.37
C ARG A 522 -25.92 -23.83 -0.17
N MET A 523 -25.68 -22.61 0.31
CA MET A 523 -26.44 -22.01 1.42
C MET A 523 -27.96 -21.84 1.16
N ASP A 524 -28.38 -21.85 -0.10
CA ASP A 524 -29.79 -21.85 -0.52
C ASP A 524 -30.44 -23.27 -0.54
N GLY A 525 -29.67 -24.32 -0.19
CA GLY A 525 -30.10 -25.72 -0.21
C GLY A 525 -30.09 -26.37 -1.60
N SER A 526 -29.70 -25.64 -2.65
CA SER A 526 -29.49 -26.22 -3.98
C SER A 526 -28.11 -26.87 -4.12
N ARG A 527 -27.94 -27.69 -5.15
CA ARG A 527 -26.67 -28.38 -5.45
C ARG A 527 -26.07 -27.88 -6.74
N SER A 528 -24.75 -27.75 -6.75
CA SER A 528 -23.96 -27.39 -7.93
C SER A 528 -22.67 -28.17 -7.95
N THR A 529 -22.19 -28.55 -9.13
CA THR A 529 -20.82 -29.06 -9.29
C THR A 529 -19.86 -27.88 -9.43
N LEU A 530 -18.90 -27.76 -8.52
CA LEU A 530 -17.77 -26.83 -8.66
C LEU A 530 -16.65 -27.52 -9.46
N PRO A 531 -15.93 -26.81 -10.33
CA PRO A 531 -14.82 -27.38 -11.11
C PRO A 531 -13.58 -27.66 -10.25
N ALA A 532 -12.64 -28.41 -10.82
CA ALA A 532 -11.28 -28.51 -10.29
C ALA A 532 -10.63 -27.10 -10.22
N GLY A 533 -9.76 -26.88 -9.25
CA GLY A 533 -9.04 -25.62 -9.05
C GLY A 533 -9.80 -24.54 -8.28
N THR A 534 -11.12 -24.64 -8.11
CA THR A 534 -11.91 -23.73 -7.25
C THR A 534 -11.31 -23.65 -5.84
N LEU A 535 -11.13 -22.43 -5.35
CA LEU A 535 -10.54 -22.14 -4.05
C LEU A 535 -11.61 -22.23 -2.96
N ILE A 536 -11.43 -23.15 -2.01
CA ILE A 536 -12.29 -23.37 -0.86
C ILE A 536 -11.66 -22.72 0.36
N VAL A 537 -12.38 -21.79 0.99
CA VAL A 537 -11.99 -21.08 2.21
C VAL A 537 -12.92 -21.50 3.33
N ASP A 538 -12.38 -22.21 4.33
CA ASP A 538 -13.15 -22.66 5.50
C ASP A 538 -13.65 -21.45 6.31
N ALA A 539 -14.93 -21.39 6.65
CA ALA A 539 -15.48 -20.31 7.45
C ALA A 539 -15.17 -20.46 8.96
N ARG A 540 -14.85 -21.68 9.40
CA ARG A 540 -14.73 -22.09 10.82
C ARG A 540 -13.27 -22.19 11.27
N GLN A 541 -12.47 -21.19 10.89
CA GLN A 541 -11.04 -21.10 11.22
C GLN A 541 -10.72 -19.96 12.20
N ARG A 542 -9.47 -19.92 12.72
CA ARG A 542 -9.04 -18.97 13.77
C ARG A 542 -9.40 -17.52 13.47
N GLU A 543 -9.14 -17.05 12.24
CA GLU A 543 -9.37 -15.66 11.84
C GLU A 543 -10.81 -15.41 11.31
N SER A 544 -11.81 -16.22 11.68
CA SER A 544 -13.18 -16.15 11.15
C SER A 544 -13.82 -14.75 11.23
N ARG A 545 -13.56 -13.98 12.30
CA ARG A 545 -14.02 -12.58 12.42
C ARG A 545 -13.45 -11.68 11.33
N LEU A 546 -12.14 -11.78 11.06
CA LEU A 546 -11.46 -11.03 10.02
C LEU A 546 -11.89 -11.49 8.62
N LEU A 547 -11.95 -12.81 8.40
CA LEU A 547 -12.44 -13.44 7.17
C LEU A 547 -13.81 -12.89 6.76
N ARG A 548 -14.78 -12.89 7.70
CA ARG A 548 -16.10 -12.30 7.44
C ARG A 548 -15.97 -10.79 7.14
N ALA A 549 -15.23 -10.03 7.95
CA ALA A 549 -15.07 -8.59 7.77
C ALA A 549 -14.48 -8.17 6.40
N ILE A 550 -13.49 -8.90 5.87
CA ILE A 550 -12.86 -8.55 4.58
C ILE A 550 -13.66 -9.02 3.36
N PHE A 551 -14.62 -9.94 3.55
CA PHE A 551 -15.54 -10.42 2.50
C PHE A 551 -16.90 -9.70 2.53
N ASP A 552 -17.30 -9.10 3.65
CA ASP A 552 -18.58 -8.43 3.85
C ASP A 552 -18.96 -7.48 2.70
N ARG A 553 -20.24 -7.51 2.32
CA ARG A 553 -20.86 -6.65 1.31
C ARG A 553 -21.95 -5.78 1.97
N PRO A 554 -21.59 -4.85 2.87
CA PRO A 554 -22.58 -4.09 3.63
C PRO A 554 -23.35 -3.12 2.72
N THR A 555 -24.68 -3.14 2.77
CA THR A 555 -25.55 -2.25 1.98
C THR A 555 -26.59 -1.50 2.82
N ASP A 556 -26.66 -1.82 4.12
CA ASP A 556 -27.51 -1.22 5.15
C ASP A 556 -26.64 -0.73 6.32
N PHE A 557 -26.98 0.42 6.90
CA PHE A 557 -26.13 1.18 7.80
C PHE A 557 -26.96 2.03 8.78
N GLU A 558 -26.54 2.14 10.04
CA GLU A 558 -27.21 3.00 11.03
C GLU A 558 -27.04 4.50 10.72
N GLU A 559 -25.95 4.88 10.05
CA GLU A 559 -25.69 6.25 9.63
C GLU A 559 -25.10 6.33 8.22
N ASN A 560 -25.49 7.39 7.50
CA ASN A 560 -25.27 7.56 6.06
C ASN A 560 -24.00 8.37 5.71
N ALA A 561 -23.09 8.55 6.67
CA ALA A 561 -21.93 9.43 6.55
C ALA A 561 -20.64 8.71 7.01
N PHE A 562 -19.65 8.65 6.11
CA PHE A 562 -18.40 7.89 6.31
C PHE A 562 -17.20 8.83 6.19
N TYR A 563 -16.13 8.58 6.96
CA TYR A 563 -14.89 9.35 6.91
C TYR A 563 -13.99 8.94 5.74
N ASP A 564 -13.98 7.64 5.39
CA ASP A 564 -13.09 7.08 4.36
C ASP A 564 -13.86 6.37 3.23
N VAL A 565 -14.28 5.12 3.46
CA VAL A 565 -15.00 4.27 2.50
C VAL A 565 -16.08 3.46 3.20
N SER A 566 -17.19 3.21 2.51
CA SER A 566 -18.32 2.41 3.00
C SER A 566 -18.30 0.94 2.52
N ALA A 567 -17.38 0.58 1.61
CA ALA A 567 -17.18 -0.79 1.12
C ALA A 567 -15.74 -1.07 0.70
N TRP A 568 -15.38 -2.37 0.68
CA TRP A 568 -14.02 -2.85 0.37
C TRP A 568 -13.92 -4.33 -0.05
N SER A 569 -15.04 -5.07 -0.10
CA SER A 569 -15.10 -6.54 -0.23
C SER A 569 -14.05 -7.12 -1.19
N LEU A 570 -13.10 -7.89 -0.67
CA LEU A 570 -11.99 -8.43 -1.47
C LEU A 570 -12.46 -9.34 -2.63
N PRO A 571 -13.46 -10.24 -2.47
CA PRO A 571 -13.99 -11.02 -3.59
C PRO A 571 -14.54 -10.18 -4.74
N LEU A 572 -15.11 -9.00 -4.45
CA LEU A 572 -15.55 -8.07 -5.49
C LEU A 572 -14.36 -7.33 -6.14
N ALA A 573 -13.39 -6.87 -5.35
CA ALA A 573 -12.19 -6.21 -5.87
C ALA A 573 -11.34 -7.13 -6.77
N PHE A 574 -11.37 -8.44 -6.51
CA PHE A 574 -10.75 -9.48 -7.34
C PHE A 574 -11.66 -10.07 -8.44
N ASP A 575 -12.92 -9.61 -8.58
CA ASP A 575 -13.87 -10.10 -9.60
C ASP A 575 -14.02 -11.64 -9.55
N LEU A 576 -14.43 -12.16 -8.39
CA LEU A 576 -14.52 -13.61 -8.13
C LEU A 576 -15.96 -14.14 -8.05
N ASP A 577 -16.19 -15.28 -8.67
CA ASP A 577 -17.39 -16.11 -8.53
C ASP A 577 -17.48 -16.63 -7.08
N GLN A 578 -18.15 -15.88 -6.21
CA GLN A 578 -18.38 -16.29 -4.82
C GLN A 578 -19.59 -17.24 -4.73
N THR A 579 -19.37 -18.43 -4.21
CA THR A 579 -20.43 -19.37 -3.80
C THR A 579 -20.30 -19.67 -2.31
N GLU A 580 -21.42 -19.65 -1.59
CA GLU A 580 -21.48 -19.95 -0.16
C GLU A 580 -22.01 -21.37 0.08
N LEU A 581 -21.31 -22.16 0.91
CA LEU A 581 -21.55 -23.58 1.09
C LEU A 581 -22.09 -23.91 2.49
N ALA A 582 -23.11 -24.76 2.55
CA ALA A 582 -23.68 -25.28 3.79
C ALA A 582 -22.82 -26.40 4.41
N ALA A 583 -21.95 -27.03 3.62
CA ALA A 583 -21.02 -28.07 4.05
C ALA A 583 -19.63 -27.88 3.42
N MET A 584 -18.58 -28.26 4.15
CA MET A 584 -17.25 -28.39 3.58
C MET A 584 -17.20 -29.58 2.62
N PRO A 585 -16.51 -29.47 1.46
CA PRO A 585 -16.08 -30.64 0.68
C PRO A 585 -15.25 -31.59 1.56
N SER A 586 -15.28 -32.88 1.26
CA SER A 586 -14.51 -33.87 2.02
C SER A 586 -13.00 -33.73 1.76
N ASP A 587 -12.18 -34.02 2.76
CA ASP A 587 -10.72 -33.77 2.70
C ASP A 587 -10.00 -34.54 1.57
N ASP A 588 -10.56 -35.66 1.09
CA ASP A 588 -10.05 -36.39 -0.09
C ASP A 588 -10.16 -35.60 -1.40
N ARG A 589 -10.93 -34.50 -1.43
CA ARG A 589 -11.09 -33.61 -2.59
C ARG A 589 -10.30 -32.31 -2.48
N LEU A 590 -9.59 -32.07 -1.37
CA LEU A 590 -8.98 -30.78 -1.05
C LEU A 590 -7.45 -30.87 -1.00
N GLY A 591 -6.78 -30.25 -1.97
CA GLY A 591 -5.32 -30.13 -2.05
C GLY A 591 -4.82 -28.72 -1.71
N GLU A 592 -3.51 -28.56 -1.49
CA GLU A 592 -2.89 -27.26 -1.20
C GLU A 592 -2.83 -26.37 -2.45
N ALA A 593 -2.48 -26.94 -3.60
CA ALA A 593 -2.56 -26.31 -4.92
C ALA A 593 -2.75 -27.36 -6.02
N LEU A 594 -3.23 -26.92 -7.19
CA LEU A 594 -2.97 -27.60 -8.47
C LEU A 594 -1.83 -26.86 -9.17
N GLU A 595 -0.93 -27.58 -9.83
CA GLU A 595 -0.10 -26.95 -10.86
C GLU A 595 -1.01 -26.60 -12.04
N TRP A 596 -1.21 -25.30 -12.31
CA TRP A 596 -1.76 -24.84 -13.59
C TRP A 596 -0.83 -25.24 -14.76
N GLU A 597 -1.30 -25.16 -16.01
CA GLU A 597 -0.46 -25.42 -17.18
C GLU A 597 0.85 -24.62 -17.10
N ARG A 598 1.98 -25.33 -17.15
CA ARG A 598 3.30 -24.74 -16.85
C ARG A 598 3.65 -23.63 -17.85
N PRO A 599 4.17 -22.47 -17.39
CA PRO A 599 4.64 -21.41 -18.27
C PRO A 599 5.66 -21.89 -19.30
N GLY A 600 5.61 -21.34 -20.51
CA GLY A 600 6.50 -21.71 -21.60
C GLY A 600 5.88 -21.56 -23.00
N VAL A 601 6.32 -22.40 -23.93
CA VAL A 601 5.86 -22.43 -25.32
C VAL A 601 5.66 -23.88 -25.78
N ALA A 602 4.73 -24.10 -26.70
CA ALA A 602 4.48 -25.41 -27.31
C ALA A 602 5.70 -25.98 -28.07
N ASP A 603 5.66 -27.28 -28.30
CA ASP A 603 6.76 -28.01 -28.93
C ASP A 603 6.68 -28.12 -30.46
N GLY A 604 7.86 -27.98 -31.07
CA GLY A 604 8.03 -27.85 -32.51
C GLY A 604 7.79 -26.44 -33.06
N PRO A 605 8.06 -26.23 -34.35
CA PRO A 605 7.79 -24.97 -35.03
C PRO A 605 6.30 -24.75 -35.26
N ALA A 606 5.88 -23.49 -35.33
CA ALA A 606 4.50 -23.08 -35.60
C ALA A 606 4.43 -22.06 -36.75
N ILE A 607 3.22 -21.77 -37.23
CA ILE A 607 2.96 -20.62 -38.13
C ILE A 607 2.51 -19.37 -37.36
N ALA A 608 2.05 -19.56 -36.12
CA ALA A 608 1.75 -18.54 -35.14
C ALA A 608 1.82 -19.15 -33.74
N TYR A 609 2.23 -18.38 -32.74
CA TYR A 609 2.06 -18.71 -31.33
C TYR A 609 0.96 -17.83 -30.73
N VAL A 610 0.00 -18.43 -30.01
CA VAL A 610 -1.16 -17.73 -29.45
C VAL A 610 -1.30 -17.91 -27.94
N VAL A 611 -1.91 -16.93 -27.28
CA VAL A 611 -2.32 -17.04 -25.86
C VAL A 611 -3.61 -16.26 -25.61
N SER A 612 -4.42 -16.73 -24.65
CA SER A 612 -5.61 -16.00 -24.20
C SER A 612 -5.23 -14.69 -23.51
N TRP A 613 -6.07 -13.66 -23.70
CA TRP A 613 -5.91 -12.37 -23.02
C TRP A 613 -6.51 -12.36 -21.60
N SER A 614 -7.41 -13.30 -21.26
CA SER A 614 -8.12 -13.32 -19.97
C SER A 614 -7.25 -13.36 -18.71
N PRO A 615 -6.14 -14.11 -18.63
CA PRO A 615 -5.30 -14.15 -17.42
C PRO A 615 -4.76 -12.77 -17.03
N ALA A 616 -4.76 -12.45 -15.72
CA ALA A 616 -4.33 -11.15 -15.18
C ALA A 616 -2.90 -10.72 -15.57
N GLU A 617 -2.08 -11.68 -15.99
CA GLU A 617 -0.68 -11.54 -16.40
C GLU A 617 -0.50 -11.19 -17.89
N ALA A 618 -1.49 -11.43 -18.75
CA ALA A 618 -1.36 -11.20 -20.20
C ALA A 618 -1.00 -9.74 -20.58
N PRO A 619 -1.47 -8.69 -19.88
CA PRO A 619 -1.01 -7.32 -20.09
C PRO A 619 0.49 -7.11 -19.84
N ALA A 620 1.07 -7.80 -18.85
CA ALA A 620 2.51 -7.74 -18.57
C ALA A 620 3.33 -8.50 -19.61
N GLU A 621 2.81 -9.64 -20.09
CA GLU A 621 3.42 -10.41 -21.18
C GLU A 621 3.45 -9.62 -22.50
N LEU A 622 2.36 -8.94 -22.88
CA LEU A 622 2.34 -8.04 -24.04
C LEU A 622 3.44 -6.96 -23.94
N VAL A 623 3.55 -6.31 -22.78
CA VAL A 623 4.58 -5.31 -22.50
C VAL A 623 5.99 -5.91 -22.59
N ARG A 624 6.21 -7.12 -22.03
CA ARG A 624 7.48 -7.85 -22.08
C ARG A 624 7.92 -8.10 -23.53
N LEU A 625 7.00 -8.58 -24.37
CA LEU A 625 7.25 -8.89 -25.78
C LEU A 625 7.51 -7.62 -26.61
N ALA A 626 6.70 -6.57 -26.43
CA ALA A 626 6.93 -5.28 -27.08
C ALA A 626 8.28 -4.65 -26.68
N ARG A 627 8.69 -4.78 -25.41
CA ARG A 627 10.02 -4.36 -24.93
C ARG A 627 11.17 -5.20 -25.48
N ALA A 628 10.91 -6.43 -25.90
CA ALA A 628 11.87 -7.31 -26.59
C ALA A 628 11.89 -7.08 -28.13
N GLY A 629 11.09 -6.14 -28.65
CA GLY A 629 11.00 -5.84 -30.08
C GLY A 629 10.10 -6.80 -30.87
N ILE A 630 9.34 -7.67 -30.20
CA ILE A 630 8.42 -8.60 -30.86
C ILE A 630 7.11 -7.88 -31.20
N GLN A 631 6.69 -7.93 -32.47
CA GLN A 631 5.39 -7.40 -32.89
C GLN A 631 4.28 -8.38 -32.50
N VAL A 632 3.51 -8.03 -31.48
CA VAL A 632 2.32 -8.77 -31.05
C VAL A 632 1.09 -8.28 -31.81
N HIS A 633 0.18 -9.18 -32.16
CA HIS A 633 -1.11 -8.88 -32.75
C HIS A 633 -2.23 -9.29 -31.78
N ALA A 634 -3.37 -8.60 -31.81
CA ALA A 634 -4.57 -8.96 -31.05
C ALA A 634 -5.71 -9.33 -32.02
N ALA A 635 -6.40 -10.42 -31.75
CA ALA A 635 -7.59 -10.83 -32.50
C ALA A 635 -8.76 -9.87 -32.23
N SER A 636 -9.32 -9.22 -33.26
CA SER A 636 -10.52 -8.39 -33.10
C SER A 636 -11.81 -9.19 -32.94
N GLU A 637 -11.77 -10.49 -33.23
CA GLU A 637 -12.91 -11.41 -33.28
C GLU A 637 -12.51 -12.75 -32.65
N ALA A 638 -13.49 -13.52 -32.19
CA ALA A 638 -13.24 -14.87 -31.68
C ALA A 638 -12.87 -15.85 -32.81
N PHE A 639 -12.11 -16.89 -32.49
CA PHE A 639 -11.79 -17.97 -33.42
C PHE A 639 -11.61 -19.32 -32.71
N VAL A 640 -11.64 -20.40 -33.50
CA VAL A 640 -11.47 -21.77 -33.04
C VAL A 640 -10.43 -22.46 -33.91
N THR A 641 -9.44 -23.11 -33.28
CA THR A 641 -8.32 -23.78 -33.98
C THR A 641 -7.92 -25.08 -33.29
N GLU A 642 -7.22 -25.94 -34.03
CA GLU A 642 -6.70 -27.21 -33.53
C GLU A 642 -5.28 -27.04 -32.97
N ILE A 643 -5.11 -27.36 -31.69
CA ILE A 643 -3.82 -27.34 -30.98
C ILE A 643 -3.56 -28.75 -30.43
N ASP A 644 -2.48 -29.37 -30.90
CA ASP A 644 -2.07 -30.77 -30.60
C ASP A 644 -3.17 -31.86 -30.73
N GLY A 645 -4.25 -31.57 -31.49
CA GLY A 645 -5.38 -32.47 -31.72
C GLY A 645 -6.60 -32.21 -30.84
N GLU A 646 -6.60 -31.09 -30.10
CA GLU A 646 -7.74 -30.56 -29.37
C GLU A 646 -8.25 -29.26 -30.01
N THR A 647 -9.56 -29.17 -30.18
CA THR A 647 -10.25 -27.95 -30.60
C THR A 647 -10.24 -26.92 -29.47
N ARG A 648 -9.46 -25.82 -29.61
CA ARG A 648 -9.38 -24.73 -28.61
C ARG A 648 -9.98 -23.44 -29.19
N ARG A 649 -10.81 -22.76 -28.39
CA ARG A 649 -11.45 -21.46 -28.72
C ARG A 649 -10.72 -20.31 -28.04
N PHE A 650 -10.55 -19.22 -28.76
CA PHE A 650 -10.02 -17.96 -28.27
C PHE A 650 -11.04 -16.83 -28.48
N GLU A 651 -11.15 -15.93 -27.51
CA GLU A 651 -12.07 -14.78 -27.53
C GLU A 651 -11.33 -13.50 -28.01
N PRO A 652 -12.04 -12.40 -28.32
CA PRO A 652 -11.42 -11.14 -28.74
C PRO A 652 -10.37 -10.62 -27.75
N GLY A 653 -9.32 -10.01 -28.29
CA GLY A 653 -8.11 -9.58 -27.60
C GLY A 653 -7.04 -10.65 -27.45
N ALA A 654 -7.32 -11.93 -27.74
CA ALA A 654 -6.31 -12.99 -27.72
C ALA A 654 -5.07 -12.61 -28.56
N LEU A 655 -3.89 -12.87 -27.99
CA LEU A 655 -2.63 -12.41 -28.55
C LEU A 655 -2.04 -13.46 -29.50
N ALA A 656 -1.44 -12.99 -30.59
CA ALA A 656 -0.63 -13.80 -31.50
C ALA A 656 0.73 -13.15 -31.80
N VAL A 657 1.74 -13.99 -31.97
CA VAL A 657 3.04 -13.62 -32.57
C VAL A 657 3.36 -14.59 -33.70
N PHE A 658 3.86 -14.05 -34.82
CA PHE A 658 4.06 -14.80 -36.06
C PHE A 658 5.57 -14.94 -36.33
N PRO A 659 6.10 -16.15 -36.58
CA PRO A 659 7.46 -16.32 -37.09
C PRO A 659 7.58 -15.78 -38.52
N GLU A 660 8.14 -14.60 -38.70
CA GLU A 660 8.37 -14.03 -40.03
C GLU A 660 9.71 -14.50 -40.61
N SER A 661 9.66 -15.06 -41.82
CA SER A 661 10.81 -15.69 -42.49
C SER A 661 11.37 -14.80 -43.61
N ASP A 662 12.12 -13.76 -43.23
CA ASP A 662 12.86 -12.89 -44.14
C ASP A 662 14.35 -12.82 -43.74
N LEU A 663 15.22 -12.96 -44.73
CA LEU A 663 16.67 -13.04 -44.59
C LEU A 663 17.38 -11.67 -44.78
N GLU A 664 16.67 -10.64 -45.25
CA GLU A 664 17.26 -9.31 -45.49
C GLU A 664 16.89 -8.24 -44.44
N THR A 665 15.74 -8.39 -43.77
CA THR A 665 15.19 -7.35 -42.87
C THR A 665 15.53 -7.51 -41.38
N GLY A 666 15.97 -8.69 -40.95
CA GLY A 666 16.31 -8.95 -39.53
C GLY A 666 15.12 -9.34 -38.65
N ASN A 667 14.08 -9.93 -39.25
CA ASN A 667 12.93 -10.49 -38.55
C ASN A 667 13.30 -11.64 -37.60
N VAL A 668 12.44 -11.90 -36.62
CA VAL A 668 12.67 -12.88 -35.54
C VAL A 668 12.23 -14.28 -35.99
N ASP A 669 13.19 -15.21 -36.07
CA ASP A 669 12.93 -16.58 -36.46
C ASP A 669 12.18 -17.40 -35.39
N ASP A 670 11.61 -18.54 -35.80
CA ASP A 670 10.87 -19.46 -34.93
C ASP A 670 11.67 -19.86 -33.68
N ALA A 671 12.96 -20.15 -33.82
CA ALA A 671 13.81 -20.55 -32.71
C ALA A 671 14.00 -19.43 -31.67
N THR A 672 14.25 -18.21 -32.12
CA THR A 672 14.41 -17.03 -31.27
C THR A 672 13.08 -16.65 -30.63
N LEU A 673 11.97 -16.70 -31.39
CA LEU A 673 10.64 -16.42 -30.87
C LEU A 673 10.26 -17.44 -29.79
N ARG A 674 10.41 -18.74 -30.05
CA ARG A 674 10.22 -19.80 -29.04
C ARG A 674 11.10 -19.59 -27.80
N GLN A 675 12.36 -19.16 -27.94
CA GLN A 675 13.21 -18.82 -26.79
C GLN A 675 12.65 -17.64 -25.97
N VAL A 676 12.13 -16.59 -26.63
CA VAL A 676 11.53 -15.43 -25.95
C VAL A 676 10.19 -15.78 -25.28
N LEU A 677 9.38 -16.64 -25.90
CA LEU A 677 8.11 -17.12 -25.34
C LEU A 677 8.32 -18.11 -24.19
N ALA A 678 9.28 -19.04 -24.31
CA ALA A 678 9.68 -19.97 -23.25
C ALA A 678 10.21 -19.26 -21.99
N ALA A 679 10.62 -18.00 -22.11
CA ALA A 679 11.03 -17.15 -20.99
C ALA A 679 9.85 -16.38 -20.34
N SER A 680 8.59 -16.64 -20.71
CA SER A 680 7.45 -16.14 -19.93
C SER A 680 7.41 -16.83 -18.56
N PRO A 681 7.37 -16.07 -17.44
CA PRO A 681 7.34 -16.68 -16.11
C PRO A 681 5.94 -17.15 -15.69
N VAL A 682 4.91 -16.90 -16.51
CA VAL A 682 3.50 -16.93 -16.08
C VAL A 682 2.50 -17.47 -17.12
N LEU A 683 2.82 -17.45 -18.41
CA LEU A 683 1.90 -17.90 -19.46
C LEU A 683 2.49 -19.01 -20.33
N ARG A 684 1.60 -19.87 -20.84
CA ARG A 684 1.91 -20.90 -21.83
C ARG A 684 1.41 -20.47 -23.21
N TRP A 685 2.31 -20.40 -24.19
CA TRP A 685 2.03 -20.02 -25.57
C TRP A 685 1.81 -21.25 -26.46
N GLU A 686 0.67 -21.29 -27.13
CA GLU A 686 0.22 -22.43 -27.96
C GLU A 686 0.72 -22.31 -29.40
N GLY A 687 1.29 -23.39 -29.94
CA GLY A 687 1.85 -23.42 -31.30
C GLY A 687 0.83 -23.89 -32.33
N VAL A 688 0.34 -22.98 -33.18
CA VAL A 688 -0.64 -23.29 -34.22
C VAL A 688 0.07 -23.76 -35.49
N ARG A 689 -0.35 -24.90 -36.05
CA ARG A 689 0.29 -25.54 -37.23
C ARG A 689 -0.47 -25.36 -38.55
N SER A 690 -1.61 -24.68 -38.53
CA SER A 690 -2.48 -24.41 -39.70
C SER A 690 -2.83 -22.92 -39.77
N GLY A 691 -2.79 -22.35 -40.97
CA GLY A 691 -3.28 -20.98 -41.20
C GLY A 691 -4.81 -20.85 -41.22
N ILE A 692 -5.50 -21.97 -41.42
CA ILE A 692 -6.97 -22.08 -41.49
C ILE A 692 -7.51 -22.47 -40.12
N THR A 693 -8.55 -21.75 -39.69
CA THR A 693 -9.36 -22.00 -38.48
C THR A 693 -10.62 -22.81 -38.79
N SER A 694 -11.24 -23.41 -37.76
CA SER A 694 -12.51 -24.15 -37.92
C SER A 694 -13.75 -23.26 -37.76
N GLU A 695 -13.61 -22.13 -37.07
CA GLU A 695 -14.62 -21.07 -36.92
C GLU A 695 -13.89 -19.73 -36.65
N GLY A 696 -14.44 -18.62 -37.16
CA GLY A 696 -13.93 -17.27 -36.89
C GLY A 696 -12.89 -16.81 -37.92
N ILE A 697 -11.81 -16.19 -37.42
CA ILE A 697 -10.80 -15.51 -38.25
C ILE A 697 -9.57 -16.39 -38.51
N ASP A 698 -9.22 -16.56 -39.80
CA ASP A 698 -7.98 -17.23 -40.19
C ASP A 698 -6.73 -16.44 -39.78
N PHE A 699 -5.59 -17.13 -39.65
CA PHE A 699 -4.31 -16.53 -39.27
C PHE A 699 -3.71 -15.58 -40.31
N GLY A 700 -4.26 -15.56 -41.52
CA GLY A 700 -3.98 -14.55 -42.56
C GLY A 700 -4.99 -13.40 -42.63
N SER A 701 -5.95 -13.30 -41.69
CA SER A 701 -6.98 -12.26 -41.70
C SER A 701 -6.45 -10.88 -41.29
N GLY A 702 -7.02 -9.82 -41.88
CA GLY A 702 -6.83 -8.44 -41.41
C GLY A 702 -7.41 -8.16 -40.02
N SER A 703 -8.21 -9.08 -39.47
CA SER A 703 -8.71 -9.06 -38.08
C SER A 703 -7.63 -9.31 -37.02
N TRP A 704 -6.39 -9.61 -37.42
CA TRP A 704 -5.22 -9.64 -36.54
C TRP A 704 -4.60 -8.25 -36.46
N LEU A 705 -4.99 -7.47 -35.46
CA LEU A 705 -4.60 -6.07 -35.33
C LEU A 705 -3.21 -5.94 -34.70
N PRO A 706 -2.21 -5.32 -35.37
CA PRO A 706 -0.87 -5.13 -34.81
C PRO A 706 -0.92 -4.16 -33.63
N VAL A 707 -0.53 -4.62 -32.45
CA VAL A 707 -0.56 -3.82 -31.23
C VAL A 707 0.65 -2.88 -31.21
N PRO A 708 0.48 -1.54 -31.13
CA PRO A 708 1.63 -0.63 -31.09
C PRO A 708 2.44 -0.81 -29.80
N ALA A 709 3.78 -0.85 -29.91
CA ALA A 709 4.68 -0.98 -28.78
C ALA A 709 4.39 0.10 -27.70
N PRO A 710 3.95 -0.27 -26.48
CA PRO A 710 3.40 0.70 -25.52
C PRO A 710 4.40 1.78 -25.09
N ARG A 711 4.08 3.04 -25.39
CA ARG A 711 4.80 4.23 -24.92
C ARG A 711 3.82 5.09 -24.12
N ILE A 712 3.68 4.73 -22.85
CA ILE A 712 2.69 5.30 -21.92
C ILE A 712 3.34 6.42 -21.10
N ALA A 713 2.63 7.54 -20.98
CA ALA A 713 2.96 8.59 -20.03
C ALA A 713 1.82 8.83 -19.04
N VAL A 714 2.14 9.35 -17.86
CA VAL A 714 1.19 9.66 -16.78
C VAL A 714 1.43 11.10 -16.36
N LEU A 715 0.37 11.92 -16.31
CA LEU A 715 0.49 13.29 -15.83
C LEU A 715 0.61 13.32 -14.30
N ILE A 716 1.49 14.18 -13.80
CA ILE A 716 1.76 14.41 -12.38
C ILE A 716 1.86 15.91 -12.07
N GLY A 717 1.96 16.30 -10.81
CA GLY A 717 2.11 17.69 -10.39
C GLY A 717 0.79 18.37 -10.02
N ASP A 718 0.78 19.70 -10.05
CA ASP A 718 -0.29 20.49 -9.45
C ASP A 718 -1.67 20.23 -10.08
N GLY A 719 -2.65 19.94 -9.21
CA GLY A 719 -4.03 19.60 -9.59
C GLY A 719 -4.28 18.11 -9.88
N VAL A 720 -3.24 17.28 -10.04
CA VAL A 720 -3.39 15.82 -10.22
C VAL A 720 -3.57 15.13 -8.86
N ASP A 721 -4.54 14.21 -8.74
CA ASP A 721 -4.61 13.39 -7.53
C ASP A 721 -3.43 12.40 -7.44
N ARG A 722 -2.72 12.45 -6.30
CA ARG A 722 -1.51 11.68 -6.04
C ARG A 722 -1.76 10.20 -5.72
N TYR A 723 -2.92 9.85 -5.17
CA TYR A 723 -3.23 8.47 -4.83
C TYR A 723 -3.62 7.68 -6.09
N ALA A 724 -4.44 8.28 -6.95
CA ALA A 724 -4.79 7.73 -8.25
C ALA A 724 -3.58 7.66 -9.18
N ALA A 725 -2.79 8.74 -9.29
CA ALA A 725 -1.54 8.72 -10.06
C ALA A 725 -0.53 7.70 -9.50
N GLY A 726 -0.52 7.51 -8.17
CA GLY A 726 0.26 6.48 -7.49
C GLY A 726 -0.16 5.06 -7.86
N ALA A 727 -1.46 4.76 -7.81
CA ALA A 727 -2.01 3.46 -8.19
C ALA A 727 -1.78 3.14 -9.68
N VAL A 728 -1.99 4.11 -10.58
CA VAL A 728 -1.66 4.01 -12.00
C VAL A 728 -0.17 3.73 -12.20
N ARG A 729 0.71 4.50 -11.54
CA ARG A 729 2.16 4.26 -11.59
C ARG A 729 2.53 2.87 -11.06
N HIS A 730 1.92 2.41 -9.98
CA HIS A 730 2.16 1.08 -9.42
C HIS A 730 1.77 -0.05 -10.38
N ARG A 731 0.59 0.03 -11.03
CA ARG A 731 0.17 -0.93 -12.06
C ARG A 731 1.17 -0.93 -13.22
N LEU A 732 1.57 0.24 -13.73
CA LEU A 732 2.50 0.34 -14.85
C LEU A 732 3.90 -0.20 -14.52
N ASP A 733 4.48 0.22 -13.39
CA ASP A 733 5.88 -0.06 -13.01
C ASP A 733 6.06 -1.51 -12.48
N LEU A 734 5.27 -1.92 -11.48
CA LEU A 734 5.46 -3.19 -10.76
C LEU A 734 4.62 -4.36 -11.28
N GLU A 735 3.43 -4.11 -11.83
CA GLU A 735 2.54 -5.18 -12.30
C GLU A 735 2.71 -5.45 -13.81
N LEU A 736 2.78 -4.40 -14.64
CA LEU A 736 2.98 -4.53 -16.09
C LEU A 736 4.46 -4.53 -16.50
N GLY A 737 5.37 -4.09 -15.61
CA GLY A 737 6.80 -4.03 -15.90
C GLY A 737 7.16 -3.00 -16.98
N THR A 738 6.51 -1.83 -17.01
CA THR A 738 6.84 -0.73 -17.92
C THR A 738 7.21 0.57 -17.20
N ALA A 739 8.33 1.18 -17.61
CA ALA A 739 8.78 2.47 -17.12
C ALA A 739 7.97 3.60 -17.78
N ALA A 740 6.75 3.81 -17.28
CA ALA A 740 5.88 4.90 -17.75
C ALA A 740 6.53 6.27 -17.50
N THR A 741 6.44 7.17 -18.48
CA THR A 741 7.02 8.50 -18.35
C THR A 741 6.12 9.40 -17.50
N LEU A 742 6.64 9.86 -16.36
CA LEU A 742 5.97 10.83 -15.51
C LEU A 742 6.19 12.24 -16.09
N ILE A 743 5.12 12.92 -16.47
CA ILE A 743 5.15 14.27 -17.07
C ILE A 743 4.51 15.24 -16.08
N ASP A 744 5.26 16.26 -15.63
CA ASP A 744 4.65 17.36 -14.87
C ASP A 744 3.70 18.19 -15.77
N VAL A 745 2.58 18.62 -15.21
CA VAL A 745 1.58 19.47 -15.90
C VAL A 745 2.19 20.71 -16.59
N GLY A 746 3.29 21.26 -16.07
CA GLY A 746 4.01 22.39 -16.67
C GLY A 746 4.77 22.05 -17.96
N ASP A 747 5.26 20.81 -18.11
CA ASP A 747 6.10 20.39 -19.24
C ASP A 747 5.30 19.81 -20.43
N LEU A 748 3.99 19.63 -20.28
CA LEU A 748 3.14 18.95 -21.27
C LEU A 748 3.19 19.59 -22.67
N ALA A 749 3.35 20.92 -22.77
CA ALA A 749 3.48 21.63 -24.05
C ALA A 749 4.77 21.28 -24.84
N GLY A 750 5.78 20.75 -24.14
CA GLY A 750 6.95 20.10 -24.73
C GLY A 750 6.68 18.62 -24.98
N ALA A 751 6.27 17.89 -23.94
CA ALA A 751 6.18 16.43 -23.98
C ALA A 751 5.13 15.88 -24.97
N ALA A 752 4.02 16.59 -25.23
CA ALA A 752 3.00 16.19 -26.22
C ALA A 752 3.47 16.30 -27.70
N ARG A 753 4.74 16.62 -27.94
CA ARG A 753 5.39 16.54 -29.26
C ARG A 753 5.96 15.15 -29.53
N GLU A 754 6.30 14.41 -28.47
CA GLU A 754 6.85 13.05 -28.55
C GLU A 754 5.80 12.01 -28.95
N SER A 755 6.29 10.86 -29.40
CA SER A 755 5.45 9.72 -29.79
C SER A 755 5.02 8.91 -28.56
N TRP A 756 3.85 9.24 -27.99
CA TRP A 756 3.17 8.43 -26.97
C TRP A 756 2.03 7.61 -27.61
N THR A 757 1.83 6.37 -27.15
CA THR A 757 0.61 5.59 -27.48
C THR A 757 -0.57 6.06 -26.62
N ALA A 758 -0.31 6.30 -25.33
CA ALA A 758 -1.28 6.77 -24.36
C ALA A 758 -0.71 7.82 -23.40
N ILE A 759 -1.56 8.76 -22.98
CA ILE A 759 -1.32 9.71 -21.88
C ILE A 759 -2.45 9.48 -20.86
N VAL A 760 -2.10 9.25 -19.60
CA VAL A 760 -3.06 8.98 -18.52
C VAL A 760 -3.20 10.21 -17.62
N VAL A 761 -4.45 10.59 -17.36
CA VAL A 761 -4.85 11.56 -16.34
C VAL A 761 -5.63 10.79 -15.27
N ALA A 762 -4.96 10.48 -14.16
CA ALA A 762 -5.46 9.51 -13.19
C ALA A 762 -6.54 10.06 -12.24
N GLY A 763 -6.60 11.37 -12.00
CA GLY A 763 -7.56 11.98 -11.08
C GLY A 763 -7.26 13.46 -10.84
N GLY A 764 -8.18 14.15 -10.18
CA GLY A 764 -8.12 15.59 -9.89
C GLY A 764 -8.45 16.48 -11.09
N SER A 765 -8.01 17.73 -11.02
CA SER A 765 -8.18 18.74 -12.08
C SER A 765 -6.80 19.33 -12.45
N PRO A 766 -6.03 18.67 -13.33
CA PRO A 766 -4.67 19.05 -13.68
C PRO A 766 -4.52 20.51 -14.11
N SER A 767 -3.59 21.22 -13.47
CA SER A 767 -3.36 22.66 -13.64
C SER A 767 -2.49 22.98 -14.87
N ILE A 768 -2.96 22.58 -16.04
CA ILE A 768 -2.28 22.72 -17.33
C ILE A 768 -2.67 24.05 -18.01
N ASP A 769 -1.69 24.76 -18.56
CA ASP A 769 -1.90 26.03 -19.26
C ASP A 769 -2.51 25.86 -20.67
N ALA A 770 -2.84 26.99 -21.31
CA ALA A 770 -3.46 26.96 -22.64
C ALA A 770 -2.57 26.33 -23.73
N ALA A 771 -1.23 26.42 -23.60
CA ALA A 771 -0.30 25.81 -24.55
C ALA A 771 -0.21 24.29 -24.38
N GLY A 772 -0.20 23.80 -23.13
CA GLY A 772 -0.23 22.38 -22.80
C GLY A 772 -1.53 21.71 -23.23
N ILE A 773 -2.68 22.37 -23.02
CA ILE A 773 -3.98 21.87 -23.53
C ILE A 773 -4.00 21.81 -25.06
N ALA A 774 -3.58 22.88 -25.76
CA ALA A 774 -3.54 22.87 -27.23
C ALA A 774 -2.57 21.82 -27.80
N ALA A 775 -1.43 21.60 -27.14
CA ALA A 775 -0.47 20.57 -27.53
C ALA A 775 -1.02 19.15 -27.30
N LEU A 776 -1.73 18.92 -26.18
CA LEU A 776 -2.41 17.66 -25.88
C LEU A 776 -3.52 17.37 -26.87
N GLU A 777 -4.42 18.33 -27.13
CA GLU A 777 -5.50 18.18 -28.12
C GLU A 777 -4.95 17.84 -29.52
N GLY A 778 -3.93 18.58 -29.96
CA GLY A 778 -3.25 18.30 -31.23
C GLY A 778 -2.51 16.95 -31.25
N TRP A 779 -2.09 16.40 -30.10
CA TRP A 779 -1.52 15.06 -30.01
C TRP A 779 -2.60 13.96 -30.13
N ILE A 780 -3.76 14.15 -29.48
CA ILE A 780 -4.91 13.27 -29.66
C ILE A 780 -5.29 13.26 -31.14
N GLU A 781 -5.48 14.43 -31.77
CA GLU A 781 -5.85 14.55 -33.18
C GLU A 781 -4.92 13.80 -34.15
N ARG A 782 -3.62 13.71 -33.82
CA ARG A 782 -2.63 12.95 -34.61
C ARG A 782 -2.76 11.43 -34.45
N GLY A 783 -3.34 10.92 -33.37
CA GLY A 783 -3.53 9.47 -33.13
C GLY A 783 -3.24 8.97 -31.71
N GLY A 784 -3.23 9.84 -30.70
CA GLY A 784 -3.01 9.46 -29.29
C GLY A 784 -4.25 8.89 -28.58
N THR A 785 -4.04 8.07 -27.54
CA THR A 785 -5.09 7.69 -26.56
C THR A 785 -4.98 8.55 -25.31
N LEU A 786 -5.85 9.54 -25.13
CA LEU A 786 -6.01 10.14 -23.79
C LEU A 786 -6.84 9.18 -22.94
N VAL A 787 -6.34 8.76 -21.79
CA VAL A 787 -7.11 8.01 -20.78
C VAL A 787 -7.37 8.93 -19.59
N VAL A 788 -8.63 9.08 -19.20
CA VAL A 788 -9.08 9.94 -18.11
C VAL A 788 -9.84 9.08 -17.10
N LEU A 789 -9.42 9.10 -15.84
CA LEU A 789 -9.95 8.23 -14.78
C LEU A 789 -10.63 9.05 -13.67
N GLY A 790 -11.65 8.46 -13.04
CA GLY A 790 -12.34 9.02 -11.89
C GLY A 790 -12.79 10.47 -12.06
N ASP A 791 -12.49 11.31 -11.07
CA ASP A 791 -12.95 12.70 -11.00
C ASP A 791 -12.32 13.61 -12.06
N ALA A 792 -11.20 13.21 -12.66
CA ALA A 792 -10.62 13.89 -13.81
C ALA A 792 -11.53 13.85 -15.04
N CYS A 793 -12.55 12.97 -15.06
CA CYS A 793 -13.63 13.05 -16.03
C CYS A 793 -14.34 14.42 -15.99
N GLY A 794 -14.39 15.09 -14.83
CA GLY A 794 -14.91 16.46 -14.72
C GLY A 794 -14.02 17.50 -15.43
N TRP A 795 -12.70 17.34 -15.34
CA TRP A 795 -11.72 18.16 -16.04
C TRP A 795 -11.75 17.93 -17.56
N GLY A 796 -11.98 16.69 -18.02
CA GLY A 796 -12.17 16.38 -19.44
C GLY A 796 -13.50 16.91 -20.00
N ALA A 797 -14.60 16.69 -19.29
CA ALA A 797 -15.92 17.16 -19.71
C ALA A 797 -16.05 18.69 -19.73
N ALA A 798 -15.35 19.41 -18.83
CA ALA A 798 -15.25 20.87 -18.87
C ALA A 798 -14.60 21.43 -20.14
N ARG A 799 -13.97 20.58 -20.97
CA ARG A 799 -13.40 20.91 -22.29
C ARG A 799 -14.28 20.45 -23.47
N ASN A 800 -15.49 19.97 -23.19
CA ASN A 800 -16.45 19.42 -24.15
C ASN A 800 -15.93 18.19 -24.92
N TRP A 801 -15.00 17.44 -24.35
CA TRP A 801 -14.50 16.19 -24.94
C TRP A 801 -15.49 15.03 -24.82
N PHE A 802 -16.33 15.04 -23.78
CA PHE A 802 -17.44 14.12 -23.51
C PHE A 802 -18.39 14.77 -22.51
N GLY A 803 -19.58 14.19 -22.29
CA GLY A 803 -20.60 14.74 -21.39
C GLY A 803 -20.57 14.16 -19.98
N LEU A 804 -21.06 14.95 -19.01
CA LEU A 804 -21.51 14.45 -17.71
C LEU A 804 -23.04 14.46 -17.65
N MET A 805 -23.63 13.58 -16.87
CA MET A 805 -25.01 13.81 -16.43
C MET A 805 -25.04 15.07 -15.55
N PRO A 806 -26.14 15.85 -15.56
CA PRO A 806 -26.36 16.88 -14.55
C PRO A 806 -26.15 16.34 -13.13
N ALA A 807 -25.58 17.18 -12.25
CA ALA A 807 -25.68 16.94 -10.82
C ALA A 807 -27.16 16.96 -10.43
N PRO A 808 -27.62 16.12 -9.50
CA PRO A 808 -29.01 16.14 -9.08
C PRO A 808 -29.27 17.51 -8.45
N THR A 809 -30.24 18.26 -8.98
CA THR A 809 -30.52 19.62 -8.49
C THR A 809 -30.91 19.56 -7.04
N ALA A 810 -30.09 20.12 -6.15
CA ALA A 810 -30.48 20.35 -4.77
C ALA A 810 -31.67 21.31 -4.74
N SER A 811 -32.45 21.29 -3.66
CA SER A 811 -33.48 22.31 -3.40
C SER A 811 -32.92 23.76 -3.40
N GLY A 812 -31.58 23.90 -3.36
CA GLY A 812 -30.81 25.13 -3.51
C GLY A 812 -30.79 25.82 -4.89
N THR A 813 -31.24 25.19 -5.98
CA THR A 813 -31.36 25.89 -7.29
C THR A 813 -32.78 26.36 -7.63
N ALA A 814 -33.74 26.20 -6.70
CA ALA A 814 -34.94 27.03 -6.70
C ALA A 814 -34.55 28.49 -6.41
N SER A 815 -35.27 29.46 -6.98
CA SER A 815 -35.05 30.89 -6.69
C SER A 815 -35.37 31.28 -5.23
N ASN A 816 -35.95 30.36 -4.46
CA ASN A 816 -36.20 30.48 -3.03
C ASN A 816 -36.16 29.05 -2.41
N PRO A 817 -34.99 28.59 -1.92
CA PRO A 817 -34.87 27.25 -1.33
C PRO A 817 -35.65 27.09 -0.04
N GLU A 818 -36.05 25.85 0.28
CA GLU A 818 -36.68 25.55 1.57
C GLU A 818 -35.69 25.70 2.73
N ARG A 819 -36.11 26.37 3.81
CA ARG A 819 -35.26 26.69 4.96
C ARG A 819 -35.13 25.48 5.88
N ARG A 820 -34.01 24.76 5.76
CA ARG A 820 -33.63 23.67 6.66
C ARG A 820 -32.81 24.14 7.88
N PRO A 821 -32.77 23.37 8.98
CA PRO A 821 -31.88 23.61 10.11
C PRO A 821 -30.39 23.54 9.71
N TYR A 822 -29.58 24.46 10.25
CA TYR A 822 -28.13 24.47 9.96
C TYR A 822 -27.40 23.20 10.42
N ALA A 823 -27.92 22.51 11.45
CA ALA A 823 -27.34 21.28 11.97
C ALA A 823 -27.41 20.10 10.97
N GLU A 824 -28.41 20.07 10.09
CA GLU A 824 -28.56 19.02 9.05
C GLU A 824 -27.58 19.22 7.87
N ALA A 825 -26.88 20.36 7.80
CA ALA A 825 -26.17 20.78 6.60
C ALA A 825 -24.98 19.88 6.23
N ASP A 826 -24.36 19.17 7.18
CA ASP A 826 -23.28 18.23 6.90
C ASP A 826 -23.78 16.81 6.60
N ASP A 827 -24.91 16.39 7.19
CA ASP A 827 -25.62 15.15 6.80
C ASP A 827 -26.14 15.24 5.37
N ASP A 828 -26.74 16.38 5.01
CA ASP A 828 -27.17 16.68 3.64
C ASP A 828 -26.01 16.58 2.64
N ARG A 829 -24.86 17.17 2.97
CA ARG A 829 -23.66 17.09 2.14
C ARG A 829 -23.07 15.67 2.12
N ALA A 830 -23.35 14.81 3.09
CA ALA A 830 -22.95 13.41 3.05
C ALA A 830 -23.84 12.61 2.09
N LEU A 831 -25.16 12.83 2.13
CA LEU A 831 -26.13 12.21 1.21
C LEU A 831 -25.90 12.57 -0.27
N GLU A 832 -25.23 13.70 -0.56
CA GLU A 832 -24.83 14.06 -1.93
C GLU A 832 -23.53 13.41 -2.41
N ARG A 833 -22.74 12.77 -1.55
CA ARG A 833 -21.49 12.07 -1.89
C ARG A 833 -21.72 10.58 -2.17
N ILE A 834 -20.70 9.93 -2.73
CA ILE A 834 -20.53 8.48 -2.70
C ILE A 834 -19.17 8.22 -2.04
N ALA A 835 -19.18 7.93 -0.74
CA ALA A 835 -17.96 7.76 0.05
C ALA A 835 -17.47 6.31 -0.04
N GLY A 836 -16.96 5.92 -1.21
CA GLY A 836 -16.40 4.58 -1.46
C GLY A 836 -17.46 3.47 -1.43
N ALA A 837 -18.05 3.20 -2.60
CA ALA A 837 -18.96 2.07 -2.84
C ALA A 837 -18.45 1.19 -3.99
N ILE A 838 -18.87 -0.07 -4.03
CA ILE A 838 -18.61 -1.01 -5.13
C ILE A 838 -19.91 -1.18 -5.92
N VAL A 839 -19.84 -0.97 -7.22
CA VAL A 839 -21.00 -1.09 -8.11
C VAL A 839 -20.73 -2.01 -9.30
N ALA A 840 -21.77 -2.64 -9.84
CA ALA A 840 -21.71 -3.39 -11.09
C ALA A 840 -21.70 -2.42 -12.28
N SER A 841 -20.75 -2.61 -13.18
CA SER A 841 -20.77 -2.05 -14.53
C SER A 841 -20.98 -3.17 -15.53
N GLU A 842 -22.00 -3.07 -16.38
CA GLU A 842 -22.11 -3.88 -17.60
C GLU A 842 -21.11 -3.35 -18.63
N ILE A 843 -20.32 -4.24 -19.24
CA ILE A 843 -19.25 -3.93 -20.19
C ILE A 843 -19.47 -4.68 -21.51
N ASP A 844 -19.34 -4.00 -22.63
CA ASP A 844 -19.36 -4.62 -23.96
C ASP A 844 -18.09 -5.45 -24.18
N LEU A 845 -18.21 -6.77 -24.05
CA LEU A 845 -17.13 -7.74 -24.28
C LEU A 845 -16.62 -7.80 -25.73
N THR A 846 -17.35 -7.25 -26.70
CA THR A 846 -16.91 -7.16 -28.10
C THR A 846 -16.04 -5.93 -28.36
N HIS A 847 -16.22 -4.87 -27.57
CA HIS A 847 -15.44 -3.64 -27.67
C HIS A 847 -14.03 -3.83 -27.06
N PRO A 848 -12.95 -3.21 -27.59
CA PRO A 848 -11.58 -3.42 -27.11
C PRO A 848 -11.30 -3.09 -25.63
N ILE A 849 -12.24 -2.41 -24.96
CA ILE A 849 -12.20 -2.15 -23.50
C ILE A 849 -12.68 -3.36 -22.70
N GLY A 850 -13.61 -4.17 -23.22
CA GLY A 850 -14.12 -5.37 -22.56
C GLY A 850 -13.33 -6.65 -22.84
N TRP A 851 -12.42 -6.63 -23.82
CA TRP A 851 -11.63 -7.81 -24.22
C TRP A 851 -10.93 -8.48 -23.03
N GLY A 852 -11.01 -9.82 -22.99
CA GLY A 852 -10.42 -10.67 -21.95
C GLY A 852 -11.28 -10.88 -20.70
N LEU A 853 -12.27 -10.03 -20.41
CA LEU A 853 -13.22 -10.28 -19.33
C LEU A 853 -14.06 -11.53 -19.61
N ALA A 854 -14.48 -12.22 -18.54
CA ALA A 854 -15.27 -13.45 -18.63
C ALA A 854 -16.79 -13.21 -18.42
N ASP A 855 -17.15 -12.24 -17.58
CA ASP A 855 -18.52 -11.75 -17.36
C ASP A 855 -18.58 -10.27 -17.80
N PRO A 856 -19.66 -9.80 -18.44
CA PRO A 856 -19.85 -8.37 -18.68
C PRO A 856 -20.03 -7.53 -17.39
N HIS A 857 -20.44 -8.09 -16.25
CA HIS A 857 -20.78 -7.35 -15.02
C HIS A 857 -19.56 -7.18 -14.08
N VAL A 858 -18.66 -6.27 -14.41
CA VAL A 858 -17.44 -6.02 -13.62
C VAL A 858 -17.75 -5.20 -12.36
N PRO A 859 -17.29 -5.62 -11.16
CA PRO A 859 -17.31 -4.78 -9.97
C PRO A 859 -16.28 -3.63 -10.06
N VAL A 860 -16.76 -2.39 -10.00
CA VAL A 860 -15.95 -1.16 -10.12
C VAL A 860 -16.11 -0.26 -8.88
N PHE A 861 -15.06 0.48 -8.52
CA PHE A 861 -15.03 1.29 -7.30
C PHE A 861 -15.38 2.77 -7.53
N ARG A 862 -16.23 3.32 -6.65
CA ARG A 862 -16.82 4.65 -6.74
C ARG A 862 -16.56 5.46 -5.47
N ASP A 863 -15.70 6.48 -5.56
CA ASP A 863 -15.37 7.43 -4.48
C ASP A 863 -15.93 8.86 -4.71
N HIS A 864 -16.74 9.05 -5.75
CA HIS A 864 -17.35 10.34 -6.08
C HIS A 864 -18.72 10.24 -6.76
N ALA A 865 -19.47 11.35 -6.75
CA ALA A 865 -20.81 11.45 -7.32
C ALA A 865 -20.88 11.86 -8.82
N LEU A 866 -19.73 12.03 -9.50
CA LEU A 866 -19.68 12.34 -10.93
C LEU A 866 -20.16 11.14 -11.77
N MET A 867 -21.06 11.37 -12.72
CA MET A 867 -21.56 10.35 -13.67
C MET A 867 -21.28 10.84 -15.09
N LEU A 868 -20.73 9.97 -15.95
CA LEU A 868 -20.63 10.28 -17.38
C LEU A 868 -22.03 10.20 -18.02
N ALA A 869 -22.30 11.09 -18.98
CA ALA A 869 -23.45 10.93 -19.86
C ALA A 869 -23.09 9.95 -20.99
N ARG A 870 -24.05 9.10 -21.38
CA ARG A 870 -23.89 8.19 -22.54
C ARG A 870 -23.58 8.99 -23.81
N SER A 871 -22.77 8.40 -24.69
CA SER A 871 -22.39 9.02 -25.97
C SER A 871 -23.58 9.09 -26.94
N ALA A 872 -23.48 9.99 -27.92
CA ALA A 872 -24.45 10.09 -29.01
C ALA A 872 -24.26 9.02 -30.10
N SER A 873 -23.09 8.35 -30.16
CA SER A 873 -22.94 7.09 -30.92
C SER A 873 -23.25 5.91 -30.00
N ALA A 874 -24.07 4.97 -30.50
CA ALA A 874 -24.45 3.76 -29.78
C ALA A 874 -23.25 2.86 -29.45
N TYR A 875 -22.16 2.95 -30.22
CA TYR A 875 -20.95 2.13 -30.06
C TYR A 875 -19.88 2.80 -29.17
N ALA A 876 -20.11 4.04 -28.76
CA ALA A 876 -19.14 4.88 -28.04
C ALA A 876 -19.34 4.91 -26.51
N THR A 877 -20.16 3.99 -25.98
CA THR A 877 -20.45 3.83 -24.55
C THR A 877 -20.24 2.37 -24.13
N PRO A 878 -18.99 1.86 -24.10
CA PRO A 878 -18.72 0.44 -23.86
C PRO A 878 -18.87 0.00 -22.40
N GLY A 879 -19.28 0.91 -21.50
CA GLY A 879 -19.60 0.60 -20.11
C GLY A 879 -20.77 1.43 -19.59
N VAL A 880 -21.77 0.76 -19.01
CA VAL A 880 -22.94 1.36 -18.34
C VAL A 880 -23.14 0.71 -16.97
N TYR A 881 -23.90 1.34 -16.09
CA TYR A 881 -24.28 0.72 -14.81
C TYR A 881 -25.64 0.05 -14.91
N ASP A 882 -25.83 -1.01 -14.13
CA ASP A 882 -27.13 -1.63 -13.90
C ASP A 882 -28.09 -0.66 -13.15
N SER A 883 -29.38 -0.83 -13.41
CA SER A 883 -30.49 -0.35 -12.58
C SER A 883 -30.37 -0.70 -11.09
N GLU A 884 -29.86 -1.88 -10.73
CA GLU A 884 -29.66 -2.32 -9.33
C GLU A 884 -28.17 -2.35 -8.91
N ALA A 885 -27.30 -1.58 -9.57
CA ALA A 885 -25.84 -1.73 -9.53
C ALA A 885 -25.12 -1.74 -8.16
N VAL A 886 -25.72 -1.43 -7.01
CA VAL A 886 -24.99 -1.30 -5.73
C VAL A 886 -24.69 -2.66 -5.10
N LEU A 887 -23.50 -3.21 -5.39
CA LEU A 887 -23.02 -4.49 -4.87
C LEU A 887 -22.56 -4.42 -3.41
N ALA A 888 -21.96 -3.30 -2.99
CA ALA A 888 -21.61 -3.01 -1.60
C ALA A 888 -21.43 -1.50 -1.39
N GLY A 889 -21.69 -1.02 -0.19
CA GLY A 889 -21.45 0.36 0.24
C GLY A 889 -22.72 1.20 0.29
N TYR A 890 -22.57 2.38 0.88
CA TYR A 890 -23.64 3.36 0.95
C TYR A 890 -23.70 4.22 -0.32
N VAL A 891 -24.85 4.18 -0.98
CA VAL A 891 -25.27 5.14 -1.99
C VAL A 891 -26.66 5.62 -1.59
N SER A 892 -26.87 6.93 -1.50
CA SER A 892 -28.20 7.49 -1.20
C SER A 892 -29.18 7.22 -2.35
N PRO A 893 -30.51 7.08 -2.11
CA PRO A 893 -31.48 6.72 -3.16
C PRO A 893 -31.41 7.64 -4.38
N ARG A 894 -31.29 8.95 -4.15
CA ARG A 894 -31.12 10.02 -5.15
C ARG A 894 -29.85 9.91 -6.00
N GLN A 895 -28.83 9.20 -5.52
CA GLN A 895 -27.64 8.87 -6.31
C GLN A 895 -27.79 7.51 -7.02
N ARG A 896 -28.51 6.53 -6.44
CA ARG A 896 -28.84 5.25 -7.11
C ARG A 896 -29.67 5.47 -8.36
N GLU A 897 -30.68 6.34 -8.29
CA GLU A 897 -31.53 6.76 -9.43
C GLU A 897 -30.74 7.24 -10.65
N ARG A 898 -29.51 7.73 -10.47
CA ARG A 898 -28.68 8.24 -11.58
C ARG A 898 -27.88 7.16 -12.30
N PHE A 899 -27.72 5.97 -11.74
CA PHE A 899 -26.93 4.90 -12.38
C PHE A 899 -27.61 4.36 -13.66
N ALA A 900 -28.93 4.18 -13.65
CA ALA A 900 -29.70 3.53 -14.72
C ALA A 900 -29.55 4.18 -16.12
N ASP A 901 -29.28 5.50 -16.19
CA ASP A 901 -29.05 6.26 -17.43
C ASP A 901 -27.58 6.71 -17.59
N ALA A 902 -26.71 6.42 -16.63
CA ALA A 902 -25.31 6.81 -16.67
C ALA A 902 -24.47 5.89 -17.56
N ALA A 903 -23.29 6.37 -17.91
CA ALA A 903 -22.17 5.57 -18.39
C ALA A 903 -21.10 5.44 -17.30
N SER A 904 -20.47 4.27 -17.21
CA SER A 904 -19.21 4.08 -16.49
C SER A 904 -18.03 4.36 -17.43
N ILE A 905 -18.14 3.99 -18.71
CA ILE A 905 -17.10 4.22 -19.72
C ILE A 905 -17.67 4.88 -20.97
N VAL A 906 -17.01 5.95 -21.42
CA VAL A 906 -17.29 6.65 -22.69
C VAL A 906 -16.00 6.74 -23.50
N VAL A 907 -16.10 6.49 -24.81
CA VAL A 907 -15.00 6.71 -25.76
C VAL A 907 -15.38 7.82 -26.73
N ALA A 908 -14.63 8.92 -26.73
CA ALA A 908 -14.85 10.05 -27.63
C ALA A 908 -13.74 10.15 -28.68
N SER A 909 -14.12 10.15 -29.96
CA SER A 909 -13.21 10.31 -31.10
C SER A 909 -12.75 11.76 -31.25
N ARG A 910 -11.46 12.00 -31.49
CA ARG A 910 -10.95 13.32 -31.90
C ARG A 910 -9.83 13.20 -32.91
N GLY A 911 -10.08 13.63 -34.15
CA GLY A 911 -9.17 13.40 -35.28
C GLY A 911 -8.95 11.91 -35.50
N ARG A 912 -7.70 11.45 -35.43
CA ARG A 912 -7.35 10.01 -35.45
C ARG A 912 -7.16 9.39 -34.06
N GLY A 913 -7.28 10.19 -32.99
CA GLY A 913 -7.14 9.74 -31.61
C GLY A 913 -8.50 9.51 -30.94
N ARG A 914 -8.41 9.01 -29.71
CA ARG A 914 -9.55 8.70 -28.86
C ARG A 914 -9.29 9.15 -27.43
N ILE A 915 -10.37 9.49 -26.75
CA ILE A 915 -10.41 9.89 -25.35
C ILE A 915 -11.26 8.84 -24.64
N VAL A 916 -10.61 7.99 -23.84
CA VAL A 916 -11.28 6.96 -23.02
C VAL A 916 -11.49 7.55 -21.64
N ALA A 917 -12.74 7.85 -21.30
CA ALA A 917 -13.16 8.33 -19.99
C ALA A 917 -13.75 7.16 -19.21
N ILE A 918 -13.16 6.85 -18.04
CA ILE A 918 -13.64 5.83 -17.09
C ILE A 918 -14.06 6.58 -15.82
N ALA A 919 -15.30 6.41 -15.38
CA ALA A 919 -15.89 7.14 -14.27
C ALA A 919 -15.44 6.62 -12.88
N GLU A 920 -14.43 5.76 -12.84
CA GLU A 920 -13.93 5.06 -11.67
C GLU A 920 -12.41 5.15 -11.58
N GLN A 921 -11.89 4.66 -10.45
CA GLN A 921 -10.49 4.30 -10.29
C GLN A 921 -10.34 2.79 -10.53
N PRO A 922 -10.17 2.30 -11.79
CA PRO A 922 -10.09 0.86 -12.10
C PRO A 922 -8.95 0.11 -11.39
N VAL A 923 -7.93 0.83 -10.90
CA VAL A 923 -6.79 0.27 -10.14
C VAL A 923 -6.80 0.72 -8.66
N TYR A 924 -7.98 1.06 -8.11
CA TYR A 924 -8.14 1.70 -6.79
C TYR A 924 -7.31 1.04 -5.68
N ARG A 925 -6.51 1.86 -4.98
CA ARG A 925 -5.58 1.45 -3.91
C ARG A 925 -4.74 0.20 -4.24
N GLY A 926 -4.50 -0.09 -5.51
CA GLY A 926 -3.67 -1.21 -5.98
C GLY A 926 -4.25 -2.63 -5.79
N PHE A 927 -5.50 -2.79 -5.31
CA PHE A 927 -6.08 -4.11 -5.02
C PHE A 927 -7.36 -4.46 -5.81
N PHE A 928 -7.88 -3.52 -6.62
CA PHE A 928 -8.97 -3.78 -7.57
C PHE A 928 -8.45 -4.51 -8.82
N HIS A 929 -8.01 -5.76 -8.64
CA HIS A 929 -7.44 -6.59 -9.70
C HIS A 929 -8.44 -6.99 -10.80
N GLY A 930 -9.75 -7.00 -10.50
CA GLY A 930 -10.80 -7.25 -11.49
C GLY A 930 -10.91 -6.12 -12.51
N SER A 931 -11.29 -4.94 -12.04
CA SER A 931 -11.47 -3.76 -12.91
C SER A 931 -10.18 -3.17 -13.47
N ALA A 932 -9.00 -3.58 -12.98
CA ALA A 932 -7.71 -3.22 -13.57
C ALA A 932 -7.62 -3.55 -15.07
N ARG A 933 -8.30 -4.60 -15.54
CA ARG A 933 -8.40 -4.97 -16.96
C ARG A 933 -8.89 -3.81 -17.85
N LEU A 934 -9.83 -3.00 -17.35
CA LEU A 934 -10.40 -1.86 -18.07
C LEU A 934 -9.34 -0.76 -18.30
N PHE A 935 -8.45 -0.55 -17.33
CA PHE A 935 -7.30 0.36 -17.47
C PHE A 935 -6.25 -0.18 -18.43
N ASP A 936 -5.87 -1.46 -18.27
CA ASP A 936 -4.86 -2.09 -19.12
C ASP A 936 -5.31 -2.06 -20.59
N ASN A 937 -6.57 -2.44 -20.86
CA ASN A 937 -7.18 -2.36 -22.18
C ASN A 937 -7.20 -0.91 -22.71
N ALA A 938 -7.53 0.09 -21.88
CA ALA A 938 -7.52 1.49 -22.31
C ALA A 938 -6.13 2.00 -22.73
N VAL A 939 -5.05 1.63 -22.03
CA VAL A 939 -3.69 2.11 -22.36
C VAL A 939 -2.96 1.26 -23.42
N LEU A 940 -3.30 -0.03 -23.55
CA LEU A 940 -2.68 -0.98 -24.49
C LEU A 940 -3.46 -1.13 -25.79
N PHE A 941 -4.78 -1.32 -25.71
CA PHE A 941 -5.68 -1.50 -26.87
C PHE A 941 -6.46 -0.25 -27.25
N GLY A 942 -6.36 0.84 -26.49
CA GLY A 942 -6.86 2.16 -26.89
C GLY A 942 -6.53 2.54 -28.35
N PRO A 943 -5.30 2.31 -28.87
CA PRO A 943 -4.96 2.53 -30.28
C PRO A 943 -5.72 1.69 -31.31
N LEU A 944 -6.38 0.61 -30.90
CA LEU A 944 -7.13 -0.32 -31.75
C LEU A 944 -8.63 -0.01 -31.79
N ILE A 945 -9.11 0.95 -31.00
CA ILE A 945 -10.53 1.35 -30.99
C ILE A 945 -10.83 2.15 -32.27
N GLU A 946 -11.70 1.61 -33.11
CA GLU A 946 -12.20 2.26 -34.32
C GLU A 946 -13.27 3.33 -34.02
N ASN A 947 -13.30 4.39 -34.82
CA ASN A 947 -14.38 5.38 -34.78
C ASN A 947 -15.59 4.84 -35.56
N ARG A 948 -16.63 4.37 -34.85
CA ARG A 948 -17.88 3.80 -35.40
C ARG A 948 -19.14 4.60 -35.04
#